data_AF-A0A840MXP7-F1
#
_entry.id   AF-A0A840MXP7-F1
#
_cell.length_a   1.000
_cell.length_b   1.000
_cell.length_c   1.000
_cell.angle_alpha   90.00
_cell.angle_beta   90.00
_cell.angle_gamma   90.00
#
_symmetry.space_group_name_H-M   'P 1'
#
loop_
_entity.id
_entity.type
_entity.pdbx_description
1 polymer ?
#
loop_
_entity_poly.entity_id
_entity_poly.type
_entity_poly.pdbx_seq_one_letter_code
_entity_poly.pdbx_strand_id
1 'polypeptide(L)'
;MRHDPIQVVPALVSSLFATSGVLVAAVPADSDFNKDEARRYVHERSAETFSMANQILCYFNQTKYPSFVNKGPYKALVDQKLCNANRDDASNSTNGESTADNSPHYMDWIVDVTRANSTAPQLAKFWVTDIGRADKPGMKILVSMTATESATSTNPYGLFKLDFIGYPLINGQVQTAQPQMKGYIEVAKDGTGAPQLSFFQEELDRQNGQPRTDAAVIQRTADGGAGSGKTLEKDKGFAFAFNSSLFLRSSDSGNACFSRDQTEDTSWRYALYDSVTGARLEVSSGFPIRVTQGSKSYQGWVGYWGLHFPESVVLNHGDTVFKQSFGNNSTTTAYTLLKAGGRLQQHVRKTLTLADMAGVLLDWQTVGGTTRYQIKWEKSQGKFFKVKSMPAQQHSGPPQWTEIDPPVALTSSDLQNEFDLNAWSQALGGSIRIAIKEPDPSKPGGARVKSLSNDSEATIMVQTPVAPGDAVPATLACYERCPDPSKFGQAGQQPYKAFNSGRHDYSFDSTAMVLKEGTTPVVLTAAVDGTRDVRSGALFEPSPGNLAKLACDWNPAETCSWKAWQALDVFYSWQTGVDNWNQLALLKDAQGNVLKFDPPKLVTLAYTNAALGFNETKFQLEYGGFGDLHGIPGDCLDPETNLKAACGPSKRFVPLFSIATGTEVADAAPNSLKTYLVKALETEQRLKKIDLGQCSTLSLPGASMVLPTSARFVTPAIGDEPSVAGGASVVGGVIKAQ
;
A
#
# COMPACT_ATOMS: atom_id res chain seq x y z
N MET A 1 6.74 -27.44 32.04
CA MET A 1 6.93 -26.35 33.02
C MET A 1 6.68 -25.06 32.28
N ARG A 2 5.76 -24.23 32.79
CA ARG A 2 5.35 -22.95 32.19
C ARG A 2 6.52 -21.98 32.23
N HIS A 3 6.79 -21.30 31.12
CA HIS A 3 7.64 -20.12 31.07
C HIS A 3 6.79 -18.95 30.61
N ASP A 4 6.39 -18.13 31.57
CA ASP A 4 5.92 -16.77 31.33
C ASP A 4 7.13 -15.88 31.02
N PRO A 5 7.07 -14.94 30.05
CA PRO A 5 8.07 -13.91 29.92
C PRO A 5 7.82 -12.80 30.95
N ILE A 6 8.89 -12.50 31.68
CA ILE A 6 9.00 -11.53 32.76
C ILE A 6 8.66 -10.12 32.25
N GLN A 7 7.68 -9.48 32.89
CA GLN A 7 7.46 -8.03 32.83
C GLN A 7 8.53 -7.30 33.65
N VAL A 8 9.18 -6.28 33.08
CA VAL A 8 9.93 -5.27 33.84
C VAL A 8 9.58 -3.87 33.34
N VAL A 9 8.93 -3.11 34.21
CA VAL A 9 8.76 -1.64 34.27
C VAL A 9 8.80 -1.35 35.79
N PRO A 10 9.38 -0.25 36.36
CA PRO A 10 9.41 1.14 35.86
C PRO A 10 10.66 2.03 36.12
N ALA A 11 10.65 3.17 35.40
CA ALA A 11 10.91 4.57 35.81
C ALA A 11 12.32 5.19 35.96
N LEU A 12 12.34 6.46 35.50
CA LEU A 12 13.22 7.62 35.78
C LEU A 12 14.56 7.72 35.03
N VAL A 13 14.60 8.53 33.95
CA VAL A 13 15.20 9.89 33.98
C VAL A 13 14.48 10.76 32.94
N SER A 14 13.70 11.73 33.43
CA SER A 14 13.27 12.91 32.69
C SER A 14 14.34 13.99 32.85
N SER A 15 14.79 14.63 31.77
CA SER A 15 14.85 16.10 31.66
C SER A 15 15.50 16.63 30.37
N LEU A 16 14.84 17.67 29.84
CA LEU A 16 15.35 18.78 29.01
C LEU A 16 15.55 18.58 27.50
N PHE A 17 14.42 18.48 26.77
CA PHE A 17 14.12 19.41 25.69
C PHE A 17 12.63 19.80 25.78
N ALA A 18 12.35 21.09 25.90
CA ALA A 18 10.98 21.61 25.91
C ALA A 18 10.40 21.55 24.49
N THR A 19 9.78 20.43 24.14
CA THR A 19 8.77 20.39 23.09
C THR A 19 7.42 20.70 23.72
N SER A 20 6.72 21.70 23.18
CA SER A 20 5.34 22.03 23.54
C SER A 20 4.52 20.76 23.75
N GLY A 21 4.02 20.56 24.97
CA GLY A 21 3.29 19.37 25.35
C GLY A 21 2.06 19.20 24.47
N VAL A 22 2.05 18.14 23.66
CA VAL A 22 0.82 17.59 23.12
C VAL A 22 0.10 16.96 24.31
N LEU A 23 -0.97 17.60 24.78
CA LEU A 23 -1.99 16.93 25.58
C LEU A 23 -2.49 15.75 24.75
N VAL A 24 -2.00 14.54 25.02
CA VAL A 24 -2.62 13.34 24.49
C VAL A 24 -4.03 13.33 25.05
N ALA A 25 -5.02 13.50 24.20
CA ALA A 25 -6.42 13.37 24.59
C ALA A 25 -6.56 12.04 25.35
N ALA A 26 -7.01 12.11 26.61
CA ALA A 26 -7.12 10.95 27.48
C ALA A 26 -8.31 10.09 27.05
N VAL A 27 -8.17 9.42 25.90
CA VAL A 27 -9.10 8.38 25.45
C VAL A 27 -9.12 7.24 26.48
N PRO A 28 -10.24 6.51 26.61
CA PRO A 28 -10.36 5.39 27.55
C PRO A 28 -9.16 4.42 27.46
N ALA A 29 -8.67 3.95 28.60
CA ALA A 29 -7.48 3.07 28.67
C ALA A 29 -7.67 1.76 27.89
N ASP A 30 -8.92 1.31 27.74
CA ASP A 30 -9.34 0.13 26.98
C ASP A 30 -9.79 0.44 25.55
N SER A 31 -9.59 1.66 25.06
CA SER A 31 -9.88 2.03 23.66
C SER A 31 -8.97 1.29 22.67
N ASP A 32 -9.43 1.18 21.42
CA ASP A 32 -8.63 0.57 20.35
C ASP A 32 -7.31 1.31 20.13
N PHE A 33 -7.32 2.65 20.26
CA PHE A 33 -6.11 3.47 20.19
C PHE A 33 -5.04 3.01 21.18
N ASN A 34 -5.41 2.56 22.38
CA ASN A 34 -4.46 2.07 23.38
C ASN A 34 -4.10 0.58 23.19
N LYS A 35 -5.04 -0.23 22.69
CA LYS A 35 -4.85 -1.68 22.46
C LYS A 35 -4.01 -2.01 21.24
N ASP A 36 -4.08 -1.18 20.20
CA ASP A 36 -3.43 -1.48 18.93
C ASP A 36 -1.92 -1.35 19.02
N GLU A 37 -1.20 -2.41 18.67
CA GLU A 37 0.26 -2.41 18.77
C GLU A 37 0.90 -1.69 17.59
N ALA A 38 1.95 -0.90 17.89
CA ALA A 38 2.83 -0.35 16.88
C ALA A 38 4.08 -1.23 16.76
N ARG A 39 4.49 -1.54 15.53
CA ARG A 39 5.72 -2.28 15.26
C ARG A 39 6.86 -1.31 14.96
N ARG A 40 8.02 -1.58 15.54
CA ARG A 40 9.29 -0.92 15.21
C ARG A 40 10.30 -1.93 14.71
N TYR A 41 11.07 -1.56 13.70
CA TYR A 41 12.16 -2.40 13.19
C TYR A 41 13.37 -1.53 12.86
N VAL A 42 14.57 -2.07 13.02
CA VAL A 42 15.81 -1.39 12.65
C VAL A 42 16.14 -1.78 11.22
N HIS A 43 16.24 -0.79 10.35
CA HIS A 43 16.72 -1.00 8.98
C HIS A 43 18.23 -0.81 8.95
N GLU A 44 18.97 -1.89 8.68
CA GLU A 44 20.41 -1.86 8.45
C GLU A 44 20.80 -2.79 7.30
N ARG A 45 21.47 -2.23 6.30
CA ARG A 45 21.92 -2.89 5.08
C ARG A 45 22.78 -4.13 5.33
N SER A 46 23.69 -4.10 6.30
CA SER A 46 24.53 -5.28 6.61
C SER A 46 23.75 -6.43 7.27
N ALA A 47 22.56 -6.15 7.82
CA ALA A 47 21.73 -7.12 8.52
C ALA A 47 20.72 -7.83 7.60
N GLU A 48 20.47 -7.33 6.40
CA GLU A 48 19.49 -7.89 5.45
C GLU A 48 19.77 -9.37 5.11
N THR A 49 21.04 -9.77 5.01
CA THR A 49 21.45 -11.17 4.77
C THR A 49 20.94 -12.14 5.85
N PHE A 50 20.72 -11.67 7.09
CA PHE A 50 20.21 -12.52 8.17
C PHE A 50 18.71 -12.78 8.10
N SER A 51 17.97 -12.07 7.24
CA SER A 51 16.53 -12.20 7.18
C SER A 51 16.09 -13.61 6.75
N MET A 52 16.78 -14.20 5.76
CA MET A 52 16.55 -15.58 5.35
C MET A 52 16.86 -16.57 6.48
N ALA A 53 17.98 -16.39 7.18
CA ALA A 53 18.34 -17.25 8.31
C ALA A 53 17.29 -17.19 9.43
N ASN A 54 16.78 -16.00 9.76
CA ASN A 54 15.71 -15.82 10.74
C ASN A 54 14.40 -16.51 10.32
N GLN A 55 14.04 -16.40 9.03
CA GLN A 55 12.86 -17.05 8.47
C GLN A 55 12.95 -18.57 8.56
N ILE A 56 14.10 -19.14 8.16
CA ILE A 56 14.38 -20.57 8.25
C ILE A 56 14.23 -21.02 9.71
N LEU A 57 14.95 -20.43 10.66
CA LEU A 57 14.91 -20.80 12.08
C LEU A 57 13.49 -20.72 12.67
N CYS A 58 12.71 -19.74 12.25
CA CYS A 58 11.32 -19.62 12.66
C CYS A 58 10.45 -20.78 12.13
N TYR A 59 10.65 -21.24 10.88
CA TYR A 59 9.98 -22.44 10.35
C TYR A 59 10.27 -23.69 11.19
N PHE A 60 11.52 -23.91 11.58
CA PHE A 60 11.88 -25.04 12.45
C PHE A 60 11.19 -24.96 13.81
N ASN A 61 11.12 -23.77 14.42
CA ASN A 61 10.42 -23.59 15.69
C ASN A 61 8.91 -23.91 15.60
N GLN A 62 8.27 -23.65 14.45
CA GLN A 62 6.86 -24.01 14.25
C GLN A 62 6.61 -25.51 14.22
N THR A 63 7.60 -26.34 13.85
CA THR A 63 7.42 -27.81 13.83
C THR A 63 7.29 -28.43 15.22
N LYS A 64 7.70 -27.70 16.28
CA LYS A 64 7.80 -28.21 17.66
C LYS A 64 8.59 -29.51 17.78
N TYR A 65 9.60 -29.70 16.93
CA TYR A 65 10.46 -30.88 16.90
C TYR A 65 11.02 -31.33 18.28
N PRO A 66 11.33 -30.45 19.27
CA PRO A 66 11.81 -30.92 20.57
C PRO A 66 10.75 -31.69 21.38
N SER A 67 9.45 -31.52 21.09
CA SER A 67 8.36 -32.20 21.79
C SER A 67 8.04 -33.60 21.25
N PHE A 68 8.66 -34.00 20.14
CA PHE A 68 8.43 -35.25 19.42
C PHE A 68 9.65 -36.18 19.35
N VAL A 69 10.67 -35.93 20.18
CA VAL A 69 11.86 -36.78 20.28
C VAL A 69 11.46 -38.23 20.60
N ASN A 70 11.91 -39.16 19.77
CA ASN A 70 11.65 -40.61 19.87
C ASN A 70 10.15 -40.99 19.84
N LYS A 71 9.28 -40.15 19.28
CA LYS A 71 7.84 -40.45 19.11
C LYS A 71 7.48 -40.95 17.70
N GLY A 72 8.48 -41.17 16.85
CA GLY A 72 8.29 -41.52 15.45
C GLY A 72 7.99 -40.31 14.55
N PRO A 73 7.90 -40.53 13.23
CA PRO A 73 7.67 -39.47 12.26
C PRO A 73 6.27 -38.88 12.42
N TYR A 74 6.13 -37.57 12.23
CA TYR A 74 4.88 -36.86 12.33
C TYR A 74 4.74 -35.77 11.26
N LYS A 75 3.50 -35.37 10.97
CA LYS A 75 3.18 -34.29 10.03
C LYS A 75 3.04 -32.96 10.78
N ALA A 76 3.69 -31.91 10.28
CA ALA A 76 3.57 -30.54 10.73
C ALA A 76 3.14 -29.62 9.58
N LEU A 77 2.16 -28.75 9.84
CA LEU A 77 1.77 -27.67 8.94
C LEU A 77 2.45 -26.38 9.39
N VAL A 78 3.50 -25.97 8.66
CA VAL A 78 4.28 -24.77 8.97
C VAL A 78 3.70 -23.58 8.21
N ASP A 79 3.24 -22.56 8.93
CA ASP A 79 2.72 -21.35 8.29
C ASP A 79 3.88 -20.47 7.81
N GLN A 80 4.06 -20.36 6.49
CA GLN A 80 5.12 -19.56 5.92
C GLN A 80 5.08 -18.09 6.36
N LYS A 81 3.90 -17.56 6.70
CA LYS A 81 3.69 -16.13 6.95
C LYS A 81 4.03 -15.70 8.36
N LEU A 82 3.82 -16.57 9.36
CA LEU A 82 4.24 -16.32 10.74
C LEU A 82 5.75 -16.08 10.89
N CYS A 83 6.55 -16.49 9.91
CA CYS A 83 8.00 -16.47 9.96
C CYS A 83 8.66 -15.62 8.90
N ASN A 84 7.90 -14.90 8.08
CA ASN A 84 8.49 -14.03 7.07
C ASN A 84 9.03 -12.75 7.76
N ALA A 85 10.35 -12.73 8.00
CA ALA A 85 11.07 -11.58 8.53
C ALA A 85 11.37 -10.53 7.45
N ASN A 86 11.34 -10.90 6.16
CA ASN A 86 11.43 -10.00 5.02
C ASN A 86 10.11 -9.25 4.81
N ARG A 87 9.85 -8.30 5.72
CA ARG A 87 9.05 -7.12 5.37
C ARG A 87 9.91 -6.00 4.77
N ASP A 88 11.23 -6.21 4.75
CA ASP A 88 12.23 -5.28 4.27
C ASP A 88 12.84 -5.81 2.97
N ASP A 89 12.24 -5.45 1.84
CA ASP A 89 12.94 -5.48 0.56
C ASP A 89 12.66 -4.15 -0.15
N ALA A 90 13.38 -3.12 0.30
CA ALA A 90 13.31 -1.77 -0.25
C ALA A 90 13.90 -1.68 -1.68
N SER A 91 14.45 -2.77 -2.22
CA SER A 91 14.97 -2.80 -3.59
C SER A 91 13.87 -2.75 -4.67
N ASN A 92 12.60 -2.98 -4.28
CA ASN A 92 11.43 -2.75 -5.13
C ASN A 92 10.73 -1.39 -4.90
N SER A 93 11.32 -0.47 -4.12
CA SER A 93 10.68 0.81 -3.78
C SER A 93 10.63 1.84 -4.91
N THR A 94 10.67 1.43 -6.18
CA THR A 94 10.45 2.34 -7.31
C THR A 94 8.97 2.52 -7.67
N ASN A 95 8.04 1.86 -6.98
CA ASN A 95 6.61 2.17 -6.98
C ASN A 95 5.99 1.56 -5.71
N GLY A 96 5.41 2.37 -4.84
CA GLY A 96 4.70 2.02 -3.58
C GLY A 96 4.37 0.55 -3.31
N GLU A 97 5.37 -0.27 -2.99
CA GLU A 97 5.21 -1.67 -2.57
C GLU A 97 5.28 -1.79 -1.04
N SER A 98 4.15 -2.04 -0.41
CA SER A 98 4.00 -2.89 0.79
C SER A 98 2.56 -3.42 0.76
N THR A 99 2.25 -4.67 1.00
CA THR A 99 2.96 -5.87 1.46
C THR A 99 2.10 -7.03 0.90
N ALA A 100 2.44 -8.29 1.08
CA ALA A 100 1.65 -9.41 0.57
C ALA A 100 0.90 -10.14 1.68
N ASP A 101 -0.42 -10.20 1.50
CA ASP A 101 -1.24 -11.40 1.59
C ASP A 101 -1.21 -12.23 2.86
N ASN A 102 -2.38 -12.51 3.42
CA ASN A 102 -2.44 -12.81 4.83
C ASN A 102 -2.75 -14.33 5.06
N SER A 103 -3.43 -15.14 4.20
CA SER A 103 -3.81 -16.57 4.54
C SER A 103 -2.68 -17.39 5.09
N PRO A 104 -2.88 -18.17 6.18
CA PRO A 104 -1.88 -19.13 6.60
C PRO A 104 -1.47 -19.92 5.36
N HIS A 105 -0.19 -19.84 5.01
CA HIS A 105 0.33 -20.54 3.86
C HIS A 105 1.10 -21.73 4.39
N TYR A 106 0.38 -22.82 4.62
CA TYR A 106 0.95 -24.01 5.22
C TYR A 106 1.83 -24.75 4.22
N MET A 107 3.07 -25.02 4.63
CA MET A 107 3.89 -26.07 4.05
C MET A 107 3.66 -27.38 4.78
N ASP A 108 3.62 -28.47 4.02
CA ASP A 108 3.61 -29.83 4.56
C ASP A 108 5.04 -30.26 4.88
N TRP A 109 5.27 -30.53 6.17
CA TRP A 109 6.53 -31.02 6.69
C TRP A 109 6.30 -32.40 7.31
N ILE A 110 7.07 -33.39 6.87
CA ILE A 110 7.24 -34.63 7.64
C ILE A 110 8.51 -34.48 8.45
N VAL A 111 8.41 -34.75 9.74
CA VAL A 111 9.50 -34.54 10.70
C VAL A 111 9.71 -35.82 11.48
N ASP A 112 10.96 -36.27 11.58
CA ASP A 112 11.36 -37.38 12.43
C ASP A 112 12.53 -36.95 13.32
N VAL A 113 12.40 -37.16 14.62
CA VAL A 113 13.34 -36.68 15.63
C VAL A 113 13.74 -37.84 16.51
N THR A 114 15.04 -38.14 16.51
CA THR A 114 15.60 -39.24 17.28
C THR A 114 16.71 -38.76 18.19
N ARG A 115 16.86 -39.44 19.33
CA ARG A 115 17.95 -39.22 20.26
C ARG A 115 18.25 -40.50 21.01
N ALA A 116 19.48 -41.01 20.87
CA ALA A 116 19.86 -42.30 21.44
C ALA A 116 19.80 -42.33 22.98
N ASN A 117 20.21 -41.24 23.63
CA ASN A 117 20.16 -41.05 25.08
C ASN A 117 20.30 -39.55 25.44
N SER A 118 20.30 -39.21 26.72
CA SER A 118 20.34 -37.82 27.21
C SER A 118 21.64 -37.06 26.95
N THR A 119 22.72 -37.73 26.52
CA THR A 119 24.02 -37.10 26.19
C THR A 119 24.34 -37.15 24.70
N ALA A 120 23.67 -38.00 23.93
CA ALA A 120 23.80 -38.08 22.48
C ALA A 120 23.21 -36.84 21.79
N PRO A 121 23.74 -36.47 20.61
CA PRO A 121 23.12 -35.46 19.76
C PRO A 121 21.67 -35.82 19.43
N GLN A 122 20.82 -34.80 19.38
CA GLN A 122 19.47 -34.93 18.85
C GLN A 122 19.51 -34.76 17.33
N LEU A 123 19.00 -35.75 16.62
CA LEU A 123 18.97 -35.77 15.16
C LEU A 123 17.53 -35.51 14.71
N ALA A 124 17.33 -34.51 13.88
CA ALA A 124 16.03 -34.20 13.30
C ALA A 124 16.14 -34.19 11.77
N LYS A 125 15.24 -34.92 11.12
CA LYS A 125 15.12 -35.03 9.68
C LYS A 125 13.82 -34.37 9.25
N PHE A 126 13.87 -33.56 8.20
CA PHE A 126 12.71 -32.87 7.68
C PHE A 126 12.59 -33.11 6.18
N TRP A 127 11.44 -33.62 5.76
CA TRP A 127 11.02 -33.67 4.37
C TRP A 127 9.97 -32.60 4.17
N VAL A 128 10.35 -31.57 3.44
CA VAL A 128 9.47 -30.43 3.17
C VAL A 128 9.00 -30.55 1.74
N THR A 129 7.68 -30.57 1.57
CA THR A 129 7.06 -30.46 0.27
C THR A 129 6.42 -29.08 0.18
N ASP A 130 7.11 -28.17 -0.50
CA ASP A 130 6.46 -26.96 -0.97
C ASP A 130 5.75 -27.33 -2.27
N ILE A 131 4.42 -27.40 -2.23
CA ILE A 131 3.59 -27.71 -3.40
C ILE A 131 3.64 -26.60 -4.47
N GLY A 132 4.38 -25.51 -4.19
CA GLY A 132 4.57 -24.42 -5.12
C GLY A 132 3.28 -23.66 -5.35
N ARG A 133 3.37 -22.67 -6.23
CA ARG A 133 2.25 -21.86 -6.69
C ARG A 133 2.35 -21.79 -8.22
N ALA A 134 1.33 -21.25 -8.89
CA ALA A 134 1.37 -21.11 -10.35
C ALA A 134 2.64 -20.37 -10.87
N ASP A 135 3.27 -19.51 -10.06
CA ASP A 135 4.52 -18.78 -10.34
C ASP A 135 5.81 -19.40 -9.78
N LYS A 136 5.72 -20.40 -8.92
CA LYS A 136 6.89 -21.06 -8.33
C LYS A 136 6.71 -22.57 -8.44
N PRO A 137 7.49 -23.28 -9.28
CA PRO A 137 7.44 -24.74 -9.28
C PRO A 137 7.68 -25.22 -7.86
N GLY A 138 6.92 -26.24 -7.44
CA GLY A 138 7.06 -26.81 -6.10
C GLY A 138 8.51 -27.22 -5.85
N MET A 139 8.92 -27.26 -4.59
CA MET A 139 10.25 -27.72 -4.22
C MET A 139 10.15 -28.83 -3.18
N LYS A 140 11.01 -29.84 -3.37
CA LYS A 140 11.27 -30.85 -2.36
C LYS A 140 12.52 -30.42 -1.63
N ILE A 141 12.38 -30.03 -0.38
CA ILE A 141 13.51 -29.61 0.44
C ILE A 141 13.78 -30.71 1.46
N LEU A 142 15.03 -31.19 1.47
CA LEU A 142 15.52 -32.14 2.46
C LEU A 142 16.36 -31.36 3.46
N VAL A 143 16.09 -31.57 4.74
CA VAL A 143 16.85 -30.91 5.81
C VAL A 143 17.29 -31.93 6.84
N SER A 144 18.57 -31.85 7.21
CA SER A 144 19.15 -32.59 8.32
C SER A 144 19.61 -31.61 9.38
N MET A 145 19.16 -31.81 10.62
CA MET A 145 19.62 -31.03 11.76
C MET A 145 20.22 -31.95 12.83
N THR A 146 21.38 -31.55 13.34
CA THR A 146 22.05 -32.17 14.49
C THR A 146 22.21 -31.12 15.58
N ALA A 147 21.55 -31.31 16.71
CA ALA A 147 21.72 -30.46 17.90
C ALA A 147 22.56 -31.21 18.95
N THR A 148 23.68 -30.63 19.36
CA THR A 148 24.65 -31.23 20.29
C THR A 148 24.62 -30.60 21.67
N GLU A 149 24.21 -29.33 21.78
CA GLU A 149 24.10 -28.60 23.05
C GLU A 149 22.81 -27.76 23.04
N SER A 150 22.02 -27.84 24.10
CA SER A 150 20.83 -26.98 24.26
C SER A 150 21.23 -25.53 24.54
N ALA A 151 20.32 -24.59 24.29
CA ALA A 151 20.52 -23.20 24.69
C ALA A 151 20.75 -23.07 26.21
N THR A 152 21.70 -22.23 26.59
CA THR A 152 22.06 -21.89 27.97
C THR A 152 22.13 -20.38 28.14
N SER A 153 22.30 -19.89 29.37
CA SER A 153 22.53 -18.46 29.62
C SER A 153 23.83 -17.92 29.03
N THR A 154 24.81 -18.78 28.74
CA THR A 154 26.10 -18.40 28.14
C THR A 154 26.13 -18.62 26.63
N ASN A 155 25.35 -19.56 26.11
CA ASN A 155 25.11 -19.77 24.69
C ASN A 155 23.60 -19.82 24.42
N PRO A 156 22.94 -18.68 24.17
CA PRO A 156 21.49 -18.62 24.01
C PRO A 156 20.99 -19.32 22.73
N TYR A 157 21.88 -19.67 21.81
CA TYR A 157 21.54 -20.40 20.59
C TYR A 157 21.58 -21.93 20.76
N GLY A 158 22.34 -22.43 21.74
CA GLY A 158 22.78 -23.82 21.75
C GLY A 158 23.83 -24.11 20.66
N LEU A 159 24.21 -25.37 20.49
CA LEU A 159 25.07 -25.82 19.41
C LEU A 159 24.29 -26.75 18.49
N PHE A 160 24.20 -26.36 17.22
CA PHE A 160 23.51 -27.15 16.21
C PHE A 160 24.09 -26.89 14.83
N LYS A 161 23.87 -27.85 13.94
CA LYS A 161 24.08 -27.70 12.51
C LYS A 161 22.83 -28.15 11.77
N LEU A 162 22.44 -27.36 10.79
CA LEU A 162 21.30 -27.60 9.93
C LEU A 162 21.78 -27.47 8.49
N ASP A 163 21.73 -28.56 7.72
CA ASP A 163 22.03 -28.59 6.30
C ASP A 163 20.74 -28.77 5.51
N PHE A 164 20.56 -27.99 4.44
CA PHE A 164 19.37 -28.05 3.59
C PHE A 164 19.72 -28.09 2.10
N ILE A 165 18.91 -28.81 1.32
CA ILE A 165 18.99 -28.85 -0.14
C ILE A 165 17.59 -28.91 -0.75
N GLY A 166 17.35 -28.11 -1.79
CA GLY A 166 16.08 -28.01 -2.47
C GLY A 166 16.17 -28.47 -3.92
N TYR A 167 15.29 -29.39 -4.30
CA TYR A 167 15.13 -29.89 -5.66
C TYR A 167 13.80 -29.41 -6.26
N PRO A 168 13.74 -29.04 -7.55
CA PRO A 168 12.50 -28.61 -8.17
C PRO A 168 11.57 -29.81 -8.40
N LEU A 169 10.26 -29.58 -8.22
CA LEU A 169 9.20 -30.46 -8.70
C LEU A 169 8.75 -29.99 -10.08
N ILE A 170 8.93 -30.85 -11.08
CA ILE A 170 8.46 -30.61 -12.45
C ILE A 170 7.45 -31.72 -12.77
N ASN A 171 6.20 -31.33 -13.09
CA ASN A 171 5.09 -32.27 -13.35
C ASN A 171 4.86 -33.29 -12.21
N GLY A 172 5.00 -32.85 -10.95
CA GLY A 172 4.85 -33.71 -9.76
C GLY A 172 6.03 -34.66 -9.50
N GLN A 173 7.11 -34.58 -10.29
CA GLN A 173 8.32 -35.40 -10.13
C GLN A 173 9.47 -34.54 -9.59
N VAL A 174 10.16 -35.05 -8.56
CA VAL A 174 11.34 -34.39 -7.97
C VAL A 174 12.54 -34.57 -8.90
N GLN A 175 13.12 -33.46 -9.35
CA GLN A 175 14.28 -33.47 -10.25
C GLN A 175 15.58 -33.38 -9.43
N THR A 176 16.20 -34.51 -9.14
CA THR A 176 17.39 -34.57 -8.27
C THR A 176 18.71 -34.22 -8.97
N ALA A 177 18.71 -34.08 -10.29
CA ALA A 177 19.92 -33.83 -11.08
C ALA A 177 20.52 -32.43 -10.88
N GLN A 178 19.71 -31.43 -10.56
CA GLN A 178 20.14 -30.02 -10.40
C GLN A 178 19.43 -29.40 -9.18
N PRO A 179 20.09 -29.28 -8.02
CA PRO A 179 19.51 -28.60 -6.87
C PRO A 179 19.33 -27.11 -7.20
N GLN A 180 18.16 -26.56 -6.85
CA GLN A 180 17.86 -25.13 -7.02
C GLN A 180 18.42 -24.28 -5.88
N MET A 181 18.53 -24.86 -4.69
CA MET A 181 19.12 -24.23 -3.52
C MET A 181 19.85 -25.25 -2.66
N LYS A 182 20.91 -24.82 -1.98
CA LYS A 182 21.58 -25.59 -0.93
C LYS A 182 22.24 -24.66 0.06
N GLY A 183 22.41 -25.12 1.30
CA GLY A 183 23.03 -24.29 2.32
C GLY A 183 23.04 -24.91 3.69
N TYR A 184 23.52 -24.15 4.68
CA TYR A 184 23.50 -24.53 6.07
C TYR A 184 23.36 -23.34 7.02
N ILE A 185 22.84 -23.63 8.21
CA ILE A 185 22.95 -22.78 9.40
C ILE A 185 23.69 -23.59 10.46
N GLU A 186 24.74 -23.03 11.02
CA GLU A 186 25.56 -23.68 12.03
C GLU A 186 25.84 -22.74 13.18
N VAL A 187 25.63 -23.22 14.40
CA VAL A 187 26.18 -22.62 15.61
C VAL A 187 27.20 -23.58 16.20
N ALA A 188 28.47 -23.21 16.07
CA ALA A 188 29.60 -23.98 16.56
C ALA A 188 30.50 -23.08 17.44
N LYS A 189 31.30 -23.70 18.31
CA LYS A 189 32.34 -22.96 19.03
C LYS A 189 33.50 -22.69 18.06
N ASP A 190 33.97 -21.45 18.03
CA ASP A 190 35.15 -21.07 17.26
C ASP A 190 36.45 -21.56 17.93
N GLY A 191 37.61 -21.20 17.35
CA GLY A 191 38.92 -21.56 17.91
C GLY A 191 39.20 -20.98 19.31
N THR A 192 38.40 -20.02 19.77
CA THR A 192 38.48 -19.42 21.12
C THR A 192 37.47 -20.01 22.09
N GLY A 193 36.57 -20.89 21.63
CA GLY A 193 35.49 -21.49 22.41
C GLY A 193 34.20 -20.66 22.43
N ALA A 194 34.15 -19.52 21.73
CA ALA A 194 32.96 -18.67 21.67
C ALA A 194 31.95 -19.21 20.63
N PRO A 195 30.64 -19.18 20.92
CA PRO A 195 29.63 -19.61 19.96
C PRO A 195 29.57 -18.65 18.77
N GLN A 196 29.65 -19.19 17.57
CA GLN A 196 29.59 -18.48 16.31
C GLN A 196 28.44 -19.01 15.46
N LEU A 197 27.52 -18.13 15.07
CA LEU A 197 26.48 -18.44 14.10
C LEU A 197 27.02 -18.19 12.70
N SER A 198 26.90 -19.18 11.82
CA SER A 198 27.28 -19.12 10.41
C SER A 198 26.08 -19.52 9.56
N PHE A 199 25.84 -18.78 8.49
CA PHE A 199 24.82 -19.04 7.48
C PHE A 199 25.46 -19.00 6.10
N PHE A 200 25.18 -20.00 5.28
CA PHE A 200 25.59 -20.03 3.88
C PHE A 200 24.45 -20.57 3.03
N GLN A 201 24.20 -19.93 1.90
CA GLN A 201 23.26 -20.38 0.90
C GLN A 201 23.82 -20.13 -0.50
N GLU A 202 23.60 -21.09 -1.38
CA GLU A 202 23.72 -20.96 -2.82
C GLU A 202 22.34 -21.25 -3.44
N GLU A 203 21.84 -20.34 -4.27
CA GLU A 203 20.59 -20.50 -5.02
C GLU A 203 20.83 -20.16 -6.50
N LEU A 204 20.24 -20.92 -7.42
CA LEU A 204 20.30 -20.60 -8.85
C LEU A 204 19.36 -19.44 -9.18
N ASP A 205 19.90 -18.36 -9.74
CA ASP A 205 19.14 -17.22 -10.21
C ASP A 205 18.20 -17.63 -11.36
N ARG A 206 16.93 -17.29 -11.24
CA ARG A 206 15.87 -17.73 -12.16
C ARG A 206 15.92 -17.05 -13.53
N GLN A 207 16.62 -15.92 -13.65
CA GLN A 207 16.68 -15.16 -14.89
C GLN A 207 17.84 -15.58 -15.79
N ASN A 208 18.97 -15.96 -15.20
CA ASN A 208 20.20 -16.27 -15.95
C ASN A 208 20.84 -17.62 -15.58
N GLY A 209 20.26 -18.36 -14.62
CA GLY A 209 20.75 -19.66 -14.18
C GLY A 209 22.07 -19.61 -13.40
N GLN A 210 22.57 -18.43 -13.03
CA GLN A 210 23.83 -18.28 -12.31
C GLN A 210 23.65 -18.50 -10.81
N PRO A 211 24.62 -19.12 -10.11
CA PRO A 211 24.55 -19.27 -8.67
C PRO A 211 24.70 -17.91 -7.98
N ARG A 212 23.72 -17.56 -7.16
CA ARG A 212 23.74 -16.49 -6.18
C ARG A 212 24.21 -17.05 -4.84
N THR A 213 25.18 -16.40 -4.23
CA THR A 213 25.68 -16.76 -2.89
C THR A 213 25.29 -15.70 -1.88
N ASP A 214 24.70 -16.13 -0.78
CA ASP A 214 24.50 -15.32 0.41
C ASP A 214 25.21 -16.01 1.59
N ALA A 215 26.00 -15.27 2.35
CA ALA A 215 26.77 -15.80 3.46
C ALA A 215 26.82 -14.82 4.63
N ALA A 216 26.73 -15.32 5.85
CA ALA A 216 26.82 -14.51 7.05
C ALA A 216 27.54 -15.24 8.17
N VAL A 217 28.30 -14.50 8.96
CA VAL A 217 28.91 -14.99 10.19
C VAL A 217 28.74 -13.92 11.27
N ILE A 218 28.33 -14.34 12.46
CA ILE A 218 28.16 -13.44 13.61
C ILE A 218 28.56 -14.13 14.90
N GLN A 219 29.25 -13.37 15.74
CA GLN A 219 29.50 -13.68 17.14
C GLN A 219 28.90 -12.55 17.98
N ARG A 220 28.22 -12.90 19.06
CA ARG A 220 27.65 -11.93 19.99
C ARG A 220 27.77 -12.40 21.43
N THR A 221 27.76 -11.45 22.35
CA THR A 221 27.60 -11.71 23.78
C THR A 221 26.25 -12.35 24.06
N ALA A 222 26.15 -13.12 25.15
CA ALA A 222 24.95 -13.88 25.45
C ALA A 222 23.71 -13.01 25.68
N ASP A 223 23.90 -11.80 26.21
CA ASP A 223 22.86 -10.77 26.38
C ASP A 223 22.50 -10.04 25.07
N GLY A 224 23.22 -10.30 23.98
CA GLY A 224 23.05 -9.61 22.69
C GLY A 224 23.47 -8.14 22.70
N GLY A 225 24.10 -7.68 23.79
CA GLY A 225 24.53 -6.29 23.97
C GLY A 225 25.70 -5.92 23.06
N ALA A 226 26.58 -6.85 22.70
CA ALA A 226 27.71 -6.61 21.81
C ALA A 226 27.96 -7.77 20.85
N GLY A 227 28.64 -7.49 19.74
CA GLY A 227 28.97 -8.51 18.76
C GLY A 227 29.69 -7.98 17.54
N SER A 228 30.08 -8.89 16.65
CA SER A 228 30.69 -8.56 15.37
C SER A 228 30.38 -9.64 14.35
N GLY A 229 30.43 -9.28 13.07
CA GLY A 229 30.09 -10.20 11.99
C GLY A 229 30.52 -9.72 10.62
N LYS A 230 30.41 -10.63 9.66
CA LYS A 230 30.55 -10.34 8.23
C LYS A 230 29.35 -10.87 7.49
N THR A 231 28.93 -10.16 6.46
CA THR A 231 27.90 -10.59 5.54
C THR A 231 28.35 -10.44 4.09
N LEU A 232 27.77 -11.26 3.23
CA LEU A 232 27.90 -11.23 1.80
C LEU A 232 26.51 -11.48 1.22
N GLU A 233 26.04 -10.56 0.40
CA GLU A 233 24.83 -10.73 -0.39
C GLU A 233 25.20 -10.54 -1.87
N LYS A 234 25.10 -11.60 -2.68
CA LYS A 234 25.64 -11.65 -4.05
C LYS A 234 27.14 -11.29 -4.09
N ASP A 235 27.46 -10.08 -4.48
CA ASP A 235 28.78 -9.47 -4.64
C ASP A 235 29.07 -8.38 -3.60
N LYS A 236 28.09 -8.02 -2.76
CA LYS A 236 28.22 -6.95 -1.76
C LYS A 236 28.62 -7.50 -0.39
N GLY A 237 29.84 -7.21 0.03
CA GLY A 237 30.38 -7.61 1.33
C GLY A 237 30.30 -6.51 2.39
N PHE A 238 29.97 -6.91 3.63
CA PHE A 238 30.02 -6.03 4.79
C PHE A 238 30.77 -6.68 5.95
N ALA A 239 31.42 -5.86 6.76
CA ALA A 239 31.88 -6.23 8.09
C ALA A 239 31.27 -5.26 9.11
N PHE A 240 30.91 -5.74 10.29
CA PHE A 240 30.31 -4.90 11.31
C PHE A 240 30.72 -5.32 12.72
N ALA A 241 30.64 -4.37 13.64
CA ALA A 241 30.80 -4.56 15.07
C ALA A 241 29.83 -3.66 15.82
N PHE A 242 29.37 -4.08 16.98
CA PHE A 242 28.43 -3.31 17.79
C PHE A 242 28.60 -3.57 19.27
N ASN A 243 28.15 -2.60 20.07
CA ASN A 243 27.91 -2.73 21.49
C ASN A 243 26.51 -2.18 21.80
N SER A 244 26.20 -1.87 23.06
CA SER A 244 24.89 -1.36 23.46
C SER A 244 24.53 -0.03 22.78
N SER A 245 25.54 0.81 22.54
CA SER A 245 25.38 2.22 22.16
C SER A 245 25.88 2.57 20.75
N LEU A 246 26.70 1.71 20.14
CA LEU A 246 27.39 2.00 18.89
C LEU A 246 27.29 0.83 17.92
N PHE A 247 27.25 1.15 16.63
CA PHE A 247 27.32 0.21 15.52
C PHE A 247 28.32 0.73 14.48
N LEU A 248 29.35 -0.06 14.18
CA LEU A 248 30.38 0.24 13.20
C LEU A 248 30.20 -0.70 12.01
N ARG A 249 30.07 -0.16 10.80
CA ARG A 249 29.96 -0.90 9.54
C ARG A 249 31.13 -0.57 8.63
N SER A 250 31.57 -1.55 7.87
CA SER A 250 32.54 -1.43 6.79
C SER A 250 31.97 -2.06 5.52
N SER A 251 32.26 -1.41 4.40
CA SER A 251 31.89 -1.81 3.05
C SER A 251 32.93 -1.29 2.05
N ASP A 252 32.78 -1.60 0.77
CA ASP A 252 33.69 -1.12 -0.28
C ASP A 252 33.76 0.41 -0.39
N SER A 253 32.71 1.12 0.07
CA SER A 253 32.65 2.58 0.14
C SER A 253 33.30 3.18 1.41
N GLY A 254 33.85 2.35 2.29
CA GLY A 254 34.52 2.75 3.53
C GLY A 254 33.74 2.43 4.81
N ASN A 255 34.23 2.97 5.93
CA ASN A 255 33.67 2.72 7.27
C ASN A 255 32.64 3.79 7.66
N ALA A 256 31.60 3.38 8.38
CA ALA A 256 30.59 4.25 8.92
C ALA A 256 30.26 3.87 10.37
N CYS A 257 30.22 4.86 11.24
CA CYS A 257 29.84 4.73 12.65
C CYS A 257 28.43 5.25 12.86
N PHE A 258 27.65 4.54 13.66
CA PHE A 258 26.27 4.87 13.98
C PHE A 258 26.01 4.75 15.48
N SER A 259 25.16 5.63 16.01
CA SER A 259 24.65 5.52 17.37
C SER A 259 23.46 4.55 17.40
N ARG A 260 23.41 3.68 18.40
CA ARG A 260 22.26 2.82 18.73
C ARG A 260 21.31 3.48 19.72
N ASP A 261 21.74 4.56 20.35
CA ASP A 261 20.94 5.37 21.27
C ASP A 261 20.20 6.51 20.55
N GLN A 262 20.64 6.86 19.33
CA GLN A 262 20.03 7.89 18.50
C GLN A 262 19.54 7.29 17.19
N THR A 263 18.22 7.29 16.98
CA THR A 263 17.58 6.82 15.76
C THR A 263 16.88 7.95 15.03
N GLU A 264 16.85 7.85 13.71
CA GLU A 264 15.93 8.58 12.86
C GLU A 264 14.76 7.66 12.52
N ASP A 265 13.59 8.03 13.03
CA ASP A 265 12.37 7.25 12.89
C ASP A 265 11.58 7.71 11.66
N THR A 266 11.08 6.76 10.87
CA THR A 266 10.20 7.01 9.72
C THR A 266 8.99 6.11 9.80
N SER A 267 7.80 6.68 9.89
CA SER A 267 6.54 5.96 9.99
C SER A 267 5.86 5.85 8.64
N TRP A 268 5.49 4.63 8.27
CA TRP A 268 4.97 4.28 6.93
C TRP A 268 3.47 4.01 6.92
N ARG A 269 2.92 3.61 8.07
CA ARG A 269 1.52 3.21 8.21
C ARG A 269 0.89 3.91 9.38
N TYR A 270 -0.29 4.48 9.15
CA TYR A 270 -1.04 5.19 10.17
C TYR A 270 -2.49 4.72 10.22
N ALA A 271 -3.03 4.64 11.42
CA ALA A 271 -4.47 4.49 11.66
C ALA A 271 -5.03 5.76 12.29
N LEU A 272 -6.32 6.00 12.04
CA LEU A 272 -7.08 7.08 12.66
C LEU A 272 -8.07 6.52 13.68
N TYR A 273 -8.23 7.24 14.78
CA TYR A 273 -9.12 6.89 15.88
C TYR A 273 -9.93 8.12 16.27
N ASP A 274 -11.19 7.94 16.65
CA ASP A 274 -11.99 9.04 17.19
C ASP A 274 -11.30 9.65 18.41
N SER A 275 -11.15 10.98 18.42
CA SER A 275 -10.34 11.68 19.44
C SER A 275 -10.92 11.66 20.85
N VAL A 276 -12.21 11.35 20.98
CA VAL A 276 -12.91 11.32 22.27
C VAL A 276 -12.97 9.89 22.81
N THR A 277 -13.34 8.94 21.96
CA THR A 277 -13.60 7.54 22.36
C THR A 277 -12.39 6.63 22.17
N GLY A 278 -11.42 7.01 21.33
CA GLY A 278 -10.30 6.18 20.93
C GLY A 278 -10.69 4.95 20.10
N ALA A 279 -11.93 4.88 19.60
CA ALA A 279 -12.39 3.82 18.70
C ALA A 279 -11.77 3.99 17.31
N ARG A 280 -11.47 2.89 16.62
CA ARG A 280 -10.95 2.96 15.23
C ARG A 280 -11.92 3.67 14.30
N LEU A 281 -11.38 4.52 13.43
CA LEU A 281 -12.10 4.97 12.25
C LEU A 281 -11.99 3.89 11.18
N GLU A 282 -13.10 3.19 10.95
CA GLU A 282 -13.23 2.18 9.90
C GLU A 282 -13.62 2.85 8.58
N VAL A 283 -12.76 2.72 7.57
CA VAL A 283 -13.01 3.12 6.18
C VAL A 283 -12.47 2.01 5.30
N SER A 284 -13.25 1.52 4.34
CA SER A 284 -12.81 0.49 3.40
C SER A 284 -12.68 1.06 2.00
N SER A 285 -11.70 1.95 1.78
CA SER A 285 -11.52 2.62 0.48
C SER A 285 -10.73 1.82 -0.53
N GLY A 286 -10.19 0.69 -0.10
CA GLY A 286 -9.39 -0.18 -0.93
C GLY A 286 -8.56 -1.12 -0.09
N PHE A 287 -7.84 -1.98 -0.79
CA PHE A 287 -6.78 -2.78 -0.21
C PHE A 287 -5.83 -3.22 -1.31
N PRO A 288 -4.58 -3.54 -0.93
CA PRO A 288 -3.63 -4.02 -1.91
C PRO A 288 -4.05 -5.42 -2.38
N ILE A 289 -3.75 -5.76 -3.62
CA ILE A 289 -4.07 -7.05 -4.26
C ILE A 289 -2.86 -7.56 -5.04
N ARG A 290 -2.80 -8.87 -5.28
CA ARG A 290 -1.81 -9.45 -6.21
C ARG A 290 -2.46 -10.27 -7.29
N VAL A 291 -1.79 -10.30 -8.44
CA VAL A 291 -2.08 -11.22 -9.53
C VAL A 291 -0.80 -11.86 -10.03
N THR A 292 -0.91 -13.06 -10.55
CA THR A 292 0.21 -13.82 -11.09
C THR A 292 -0.03 -14.03 -12.58
N GLN A 293 0.88 -13.53 -13.42
CA GLN A 293 0.85 -13.75 -14.87
C GLN A 293 2.17 -14.38 -15.31
N GLY A 294 2.11 -15.62 -15.81
CA GLY A 294 3.31 -16.43 -16.04
C GLY A 294 4.06 -16.69 -14.73
N SER A 295 5.39 -16.50 -14.72
CA SER A 295 6.24 -16.66 -13.53
C SER A 295 6.41 -15.39 -12.69
N LYS A 296 5.75 -14.29 -13.06
CA LYS A 296 5.86 -13.00 -12.37
C LYS A 296 4.57 -12.71 -11.59
N SER A 297 4.75 -12.44 -10.30
CA SER A 297 3.70 -11.89 -9.45
C SER A 297 3.76 -10.37 -9.50
N TYR A 298 2.63 -9.75 -9.79
CA TYR A 298 2.46 -8.32 -9.88
C TYR A 298 1.60 -7.85 -8.71
N GLN A 299 2.05 -6.77 -8.06
CA GLN A 299 1.28 -6.10 -7.04
C GLN A 299 0.41 -5.03 -7.68
N GLY A 300 -0.78 -4.88 -7.12
CA GLY A 300 -1.72 -3.85 -7.51
C GLY A 300 -2.52 -3.37 -6.33
N TRP A 301 -3.36 -2.40 -6.58
CA TRP A 301 -4.32 -1.89 -5.61
C TRP A 301 -5.71 -1.99 -6.21
N VAL A 302 -6.68 -2.34 -5.40
CA VAL A 302 -8.08 -2.17 -5.74
C VAL A 302 -8.72 -1.28 -4.70
N GLY A 303 -9.52 -0.33 -5.14
CA GLY A 303 -10.26 0.51 -4.22
C GLY A 303 -11.33 1.33 -4.92
N TYR A 304 -11.75 2.38 -4.24
CA TYR A 304 -12.76 3.34 -4.69
C TYR A 304 -12.47 3.88 -6.10
N TRP A 305 -11.21 4.14 -6.41
CA TRP A 305 -10.76 4.67 -7.70
C TRP A 305 -10.63 3.62 -8.82
N GLY A 306 -10.84 2.34 -8.49
CA GLY A 306 -10.72 1.21 -9.40
C GLY A 306 -9.47 0.38 -9.15
N LEU A 307 -9.03 -0.30 -10.21
CA LEU A 307 -7.94 -1.28 -10.19
C LEU A 307 -6.67 -0.65 -10.76
N HIS A 308 -5.57 -0.74 -10.00
CA HIS A 308 -4.27 -0.22 -10.39
C HIS A 308 -3.23 -1.33 -10.43
N PHE A 309 -2.59 -1.52 -11.57
CA PHE A 309 -1.44 -2.40 -11.78
C PHE A 309 -0.46 -1.71 -12.76
N PRO A 310 0.82 -2.14 -12.79
CA PRO A 310 1.75 -1.73 -13.85
C PRO A 310 1.19 -2.03 -15.25
N GLU A 311 1.52 -1.20 -16.25
CA GLU A 311 1.00 -1.33 -17.62
C GLU A 311 1.28 -2.69 -18.27
N SER A 312 2.31 -3.42 -17.80
CA SER A 312 2.63 -4.77 -18.26
C SER A 312 1.61 -5.84 -17.87
N VAL A 313 0.68 -5.53 -16.96
CA VAL A 313 -0.31 -6.48 -16.43
C VAL A 313 -1.62 -6.33 -17.19
N VAL A 314 -2.03 -7.39 -17.89
CA VAL A 314 -3.27 -7.39 -18.69
C VAL A 314 -4.30 -8.28 -18.02
N LEU A 315 -5.25 -7.69 -17.30
CA LEU A 315 -6.33 -8.43 -16.65
C LEU A 315 -7.60 -8.44 -17.49
N ASN A 316 -8.24 -9.61 -17.55
CA ASN A 316 -9.49 -9.89 -18.24
C ASN A 316 -10.64 -10.11 -17.28
N HIS A 317 -11.86 -9.98 -17.79
CA HIS A 317 -13.05 -10.39 -17.06
C HIS A 317 -12.97 -11.88 -16.67
N GLY A 318 -13.27 -12.19 -15.41
CA GLY A 318 -13.21 -13.54 -14.86
C GLY A 318 -11.87 -13.90 -14.21
N ASP A 319 -10.83 -13.09 -14.39
CA ASP A 319 -9.53 -13.33 -13.76
C ASP A 319 -9.65 -13.32 -12.23
N THR A 320 -8.80 -14.10 -11.57
CA THR A 320 -8.74 -14.12 -10.09
C THR A 320 -7.64 -13.20 -9.61
N VAL A 321 -7.97 -12.30 -8.68
CA VAL A 321 -7.00 -11.50 -7.92
C VAL A 321 -7.08 -11.84 -6.45
N PHE A 322 -6.00 -11.63 -5.71
CA PHE A 322 -5.92 -11.99 -4.29
C PHE A 322 -5.72 -10.75 -3.44
N LYS A 323 -6.60 -10.50 -2.47
CA LYS A 323 -6.39 -9.45 -1.46
C LYS A 323 -5.13 -9.73 -0.68
N GLN A 324 -4.29 -8.72 -0.65
CA GLN A 324 -3.15 -8.68 0.23
C GLN A 324 -3.61 -8.20 1.60
N SER A 325 -3.11 -8.80 2.66
CA SER A 325 -3.37 -8.31 4.02
C SER A 325 -2.09 -8.47 4.83
N PHE A 326 -1.94 -7.73 5.94
CA PHE A 326 -0.71 -7.68 6.76
C PHE A 326 -0.96 -8.06 8.22
N GLY A 327 -0.05 -8.79 8.86
CA GLY A 327 -0.19 -9.26 10.25
C GLY A 327 -0.07 -10.79 10.40
N ASN A 328 -0.04 -11.28 11.65
CA ASN A 328 0.12 -12.70 11.96
C ASN A 328 -1.18 -13.54 11.78
N ASN A 329 -2.34 -12.89 11.59
CA ASN A 329 -3.65 -13.53 11.41
C ASN A 329 -4.37 -12.99 10.20
N SER A 330 -4.31 -13.75 9.15
CA SER A 330 -3.90 -13.18 7.91
C SER A 330 -4.72 -14.09 6.97
N THR A 331 -5.62 -13.61 6.10
CA THR A 331 -6.29 -14.40 5.04
C THR A 331 -6.02 -13.88 3.62
N THR A 332 -5.88 -14.82 2.67
CA THR A 332 -5.62 -14.64 1.23
C THR A 332 -6.97 -14.82 0.62
N THR A 333 -7.67 -13.72 0.46
CA THR A 333 -9.02 -13.77 -0.06
C THR A 333 -8.94 -13.62 -1.57
N ALA A 334 -9.34 -14.67 -2.28
CA ALA A 334 -9.49 -14.64 -3.73
C ALA A 334 -10.77 -13.87 -4.09
N TYR A 335 -10.68 -13.09 -5.15
CA TYR A 335 -11.79 -12.36 -5.73
C TYR A 335 -11.78 -12.52 -7.25
N THR A 336 -12.96 -12.61 -7.85
CA THR A 336 -13.13 -12.66 -9.30
C THR A 336 -13.29 -11.24 -9.85
N LEU A 337 -12.47 -10.89 -10.84
CA LEU A 337 -12.50 -9.59 -11.50
C LEU A 337 -13.69 -9.50 -12.48
N LEU A 338 -14.59 -8.56 -12.22
CA LEU A 338 -15.56 -8.08 -13.19
C LEU A 338 -14.95 -6.86 -13.89
N LYS A 339 -14.48 -7.06 -15.12
CA LYS A 339 -13.97 -5.98 -15.98
C LYS A 339 -14.94 -5.69 -17.11
N ALA A 340 -15.16 -4.42 -17.41
CA ALA A 340 -15.94 -3.96 -18.56
C ALA A 340 -15.26 -2.77 -19.25
N GLY A 341 -15.43 -2.65 -20.57
CA GLY A 341 -14.73 -1.67 -21.40
C GLY A 341 -15.11 -0.20 -21.16
N GLY A 342 -16.01 0.07 -20.23
CA GLY A 342 -16.34 1.41 -19.76
C GLY A 342 -17.06 1.34 -18.41
N ARG A 343 -17.35 2.50 -17.83
CA ARG A 343 -18.05 2.65 -16.55
C ARG A 343 -19.17 3.67 -16.66
N LEU A 344 -20.32 3.32 -16.10
CA LEU A 344 -21.43 4.25 -15.90
C LEU A 344 -21.26 4.87 -14.51
N GLN A 345 -21.24 6.18 -14.43
CA GLN A 345 -21.17 6.93 -13.19
C GLN A 345 -22.54 7.53 -12.90
N GLN A 346 -23.08 7.27 -11.70
CA GLN A 346 -24.26 7.95 -11.18
C GLN A 346 -23.82 9.25 -10.51
N HIS A 347 -24.53 10.32 -10.81
CA HIS A 347 -24.35 11.64 -10.20
C HIS A 347 -25.59 11.93 -9.38
N VAL A 348 -25.41 12.10 -8.07
CA VAL A 348 -26.48 12.48 -7.14
C VAL A 348 -26.25 13.92 -6.71
N ARG A 349 -27.27 14.76 -6.90
CA ARG A 349 -27.24 16.16 -6.51
C ARG A 349 -27.37 16.28 -5.00
N LYS A 350 -26.46 17.05 -4.41
CA LYS A 350 -26.55 17.58 -3.05
C LYS A 350 -26.45 19.10 -3.13
N THR A 351 -27.13 19.79 -2.22
CA THR A 351 -27.05 21.25 -2.10
C THR A 351 -26.43 21.62 -0.76
N LEU A 352 -25.55 22.62 -0.80
CA LEU A 352 -24.98 23.29 0.37
C LEU A 352 -25.05 24.81 0.14
N THR A 353 -24.84 25.60 1.18
CA THR A 353 -24.59 27.04 1.02
C THR A 353 -23.09 27.33 0.92
N LEU A 354 -22.71 28.50 0.39
CA LEU A 354 -21.32 28.96 0.42
C LEU A 354 -20.79 29.09 1.86
N ALA A 355 -21.67 29.41 2.81
CA ALA A 355 -21.34 29.36 4.23
C ALA A 355 -20.96 27.95 4.70
N ASP A 356 -21.64 26.91 4.24
CA ASP A 356 -21.34 25.54 4.68
C ASP A 356 -19.97 25.08 4.21
N MET A 357 -19.56 25.45 2.99
CA MET A 357 -18.27 25.07 2.41
C MET A 357 -17.12 26.04 2.70
N ALA A 358 -17.31 27.01 3.59
CA ALA A 358 -16.28 27.99 3.91
C ALA A 358 -15.00 27.34 4.44
N GLY A 359 -13.84 27.77 3.93
CA GLY A 359 -12.54 27.21 4.29
C GLY A 359 -12.18 25.88 3.61
N VAL A 360 -13.10 25.23 2.90
CA VAL A 360 -12.79 24.05 2.07
C VAL A 360 -12.03 24.51 0.82
N LEU A 361 -10.91 23.86 0.53
CA LEU A 361 -10.16 24.09 -0.69
C LEU A 361 -10.87 23.43 -1.88
N LEU A 362 -11.06 24.21 -2.93
CA LEU A 362 -11.63 23.78 -4.20
C LEU A 362 -10.58 23.92 -5.29
N ASP A 363 -10.33 22.84 -6.01
CA ASP A 363 -9.52 22.86 -7.22
C ASP A 363 -10.34 23.51 -8.34
N TRP A 364 -9.83 24.61 -8.87
CA TRP A 364 -10.51 25.43 -9.85
C TRP A 364 -9.54 25.93 -10.92
N GLN A 365 -10.05 26.12 -12.13
CA GLN A 365 -9.31 26.64 -13.27
C GLN A 365 -10.28 27.40 -14.17
N THR A 366 -9.83 28.51 -14.75
CA THR A 366 -10.61 29.23 -15.76
C THR A 366 -10.68 28.43 -17.06
N VAL A 367 -11.80 28.54 -17.77
CA VAL A 367 -11.98 27.90 -19.08
C VAL A 367 -10.87 28.35 -20.04
N GLY A 368 -10.10 27.39 -20.55
CA GLY A 368 -8.96 27.64 -21.45
C GLY A 368 -7.70 28.18 -20.75
N GLY A 369 -7.70 28.32 -19.43
CA GLY A 369 -6.52 28.75 -18.66
C GLY A 369 -5.41 27.70 -18.66
N THR A 370 -4.17 28.11 -18.36
CA THR A 370 -3.00 27.24 -18.24
C THR A 370 -2.54 27.02 -16.80
N THR A 371 -3.29 27.56 -15.83
CA THR A 371 -2.97 27.51 -14.40
C THR A 371 -4.17 26.96 -13.62
N ARG A 372 -3.94 25.96 -12.78
CA ARG A 372 -4.89 25.47 -11.78
C ARG A 372 -4.67 26.24 -10.47
N TYR A 373 -5.76 26.52 -9.78
CA TYR A 373 -5.78 27.21 -8.50
C TYR A 373 -6.47 26.35 -7.45
N GLN A 374 -6.05 26.49 -6.19
CA GLN A 374 -6.92 26.16 -5.06
C GLN A 374 -7.58 27.45 -4.60
N ILE A 375 -8.91 27.43 -4.56
CA ILE A 375 -9.73 28.55 -4.10
C ILE A 375 -10.49 28.17 -2.83
N LYS A 376 -10.82 29.16 -1.99
CA LYS A 376 -11.68 28.97 -0.81
C LYS A 376 -12.67 30.12 -0.65
N TRP A 377 -13.84 29.84 -0.09
CA TRP A 377 -14.82 30.87 0.28
C TRP A 377 -14.49 31.48 1.64
N GLU A 378 -14.42 32.81 1.71
CA GLU A 378 -14.21 33.58 2.94
C GLU A 378 -15.49 34.26 3.40
N LYS A 379 -16.09 33.74 4.49
CA LYS A 379 -17.39 34.18 5.05
C LYS A 379 -17.45 35.67 5.37
N SER A 380 -16.38 36.20 5.96
CA SER A 380 -16.29 37.59 6.43
C SER A 380 -16.23 38.59 5.28
N GLN A 381 -15.75 38.17 4.12
CA GLN A 381 -15.57 39.02 2.95
C GLN A 381 -16.56 38.73 1.82
N GLY A 382 -17.28 37.60 1.88
CA GLY A 382 -18.28 37.20 0.89
C GLY A 382 -17.69 36.97 -0.50
N LYS A 383 -16.47 36.42 -0.57
CA LYS A 383 -15.73 36.22 -1.82
C LYS A 383 -14.90 34.93 -1.80
N PHE A 384 -14.60 34.43 -3.00
CA PHE A 384 -13.59 33.39 -3.20
C PHE A 384 -12.18 34.01 -3.26
N PHE A 385 -11.19 33.28 -2.71
CA PHE A 385 -9.77 33.64 -2.77
C PHE A 385 -8.94 32.52 -3.36
N LYS A 386 -8.04 32.85 -4.30
CA LYS A 386 -6.94 32.00 -4.76
C LYS A 386 -5.89 31.95 -3.67
N VAL A 387 -5.60 30.74 -3.18
CA VAL A 387 -4.62 30.50 -2.11
C VAL A 387 -3.43 29.70 -2.56
N LYS A 388 -3.57 28.88 -3.61
CA LYS A 388 -2.46 28.15 -4.23
C LYS A 388 -2.57 28.16 -5.73
N SER A 389 -1.45 27.98 -6.43
CA SER A 389 -1.41 27.80 -7.88
C SER A 389 -0.46 26.69 -8.32
N MET A 390 -0.76 26.09 -9.47
CA MET A 390 0.15 25.20 -10.19
C MET A 390 -0.11 25.25 -11.70
N PRO A 391 0.89 24.97 -12.57
CA PRO A 391 0.67 24.82 -14.00
C PRO A 391 -0.32 23.68 -14.31
N ALA A 392 -1.23 23.89 -15.27
CA ALA A 392 -2.25 22.91 -15.65
C ALA A 392 -1.70 21.72 -16.45
N GLN A 393 -0.52 21.87 -17.08
CA GLN A 393 0.20 20.80 -17.76
C GLN A 393 1.66 20.79 -17.29
N GLN A 394 2.08 19.73 -16.60
CA GLN A 394 3.49 19.44 -16.35
C GLN A 394 3.92 18.21 -17.14
N HIS A 395 5.03 18.34 -17.86
CA HIS A 395 5.63 17.26 -18.67
C HIS A 395 6.82 16.58 -17.97
N SER A 396 7.19 17.00 -16.74
CA SER A 396 8.27 16.39 -15.96
C SER A 396 8.20 16.76 -14.46
N GLY A 397 8.22 15.76 -13.58
CA GLY A 397 8.24 15.90 -12.11
C GLY A 397 6.85 15.79 -11.46
N PRO A 398 6.75 15.44 -10.16
CA PRO A 398 5.48 15.40 -9.45
C PRO A 398 4.92 16.82 -9.28
N PRO A 399 3.62 17.06 -9.54
CA PRO A 399 3.01 18.37 -9.43
C PRO A 399 3.12 18.90 -8.00
N GLN A 400 3.58 20.15 -7.84
CA GLN A 400 3.70 20.82 -6.53
C GLN A 400 2.88 22.11 -6.55
N TRP A 401 2.01 22.27 -5.55
CA TRP A 401 1.27 23.51 -5.32
C TRP A 401 2.19 24.58 -4.75
N THR A 402 2.10 25.80 -5.28
CA THR A 402 2.77 26.99 -4.73
C THR A 402 1.76 27.84 -3.98
N GLU A 403 2.05 28.19 -2.72
CA GLU A 403 1.22 29.10 -1.93
C GLU A 403 1.17 30.51 -2.55
N ILE A 404 0.01 31.14 -2.48
CA ILE A 404 -0.24 32.52 -2.87
C ILE A 404 -0.42 33.32 -1.58
N ASP A 405 0.61 34.09 -1.23
CA ASP A 405 0.61 34.94 -0.03
C ASP A 405 0.94 36.40 -0.40
N PRO A 406 0.05 37.38 -0.14
CA PRO A 406 -1.30 37.20 0.43
C PRO A 406 -2.27 36.56 -0.57
N PRO A 407 -3.31 35.84 -0.09
CA PRO A 407 -4.37 35.29 -0.95
C PRO A 407 -5.02 36.35 -1.84
N VAL A 408 -5.36 35.99 -3.08
CA VAL A 408 -5.90 36.93 -4.09
C VAL A 408 -7.39 36.67 -4.33
N ALA A 409 -8.23 37.68 -4.15
CA ALA A 409 -9.67 37.57 -4.38
C ALA A 409 -10.01 37.29 -5.86
N LEU A 410 -11.02 36.46 -6.11
CA LEU A 410 -11.62 36.31 -7.43
C LEU A 410 -12.40 37.57 -7.80
N THR A 411 -12.31 37.95 -9.06
CA THR A 411 -12.92 39.15 -9.64
C THR A 411 -13.97 38.79 -10.68
N SER A 412 -14.84 39.73 -11.05
CA SER A 412 -15.83 39.51 -12.11
C SER A 412 -15.18 39.18 -13.47
N SER A 413 -13.95 39.64 -13.73
CA SER A 413 -13.17 39.28 -14.92
C SER A 413 -12.75 37.82 -14.92
N ASP A 414 -12.41 37.24 -13.77
CA ASP A 414 -12.09 35.81 -13.66
C ASP A 414 -13.29 34.92 -14.02
N LEU A 415 -14.51 35.45 -13.86
CA LEU A 415 -15.79 34.74 -14.02
C LEU A 415 -16.57 35.18 -15.27
N GLN A 416 -16.01 36.06 -16.10
CA GLN A 416 -16.77 36.70 -17.18
C GLN A 416 -17.18 35.70 -18.26
N ASN A 417 -16.28 34.79 -18.62
CA ASN A 417 -16.50 33.77 -19.66
C ASN A 417 -17.00 32.44 -19.10
N GLU A 418 -17.20 32.36 -17.78
CA GLU A 418 -17.67 31.18 -17.08
C GLU A 418 -19.21 31.13 -17.10
N PHE A 419 -19.80 29.98 -17.41
CA PHE A 419 -21.26 29.80 -17.33
C PHE A 419 -21.72 29.50 -15.90
N ASP A 420 -20.96 28.65 -15.20
CA ASP A 420 -21.02 28.41 -13.77
C ASP A 420 -19.60 28.40 -13.19
N LEU A 421 -19.45 28.56 -11.87
CA LEU A 421 -18.18 28.27 -11.22
C LEU A 421 -18.13 26.76 -11.00
N ASN A 422 -17.42 26.07 -11.89
CA ASN A 422 -17.17 24.64 -11.83
C ASN A 422 -15.81 24.36 -11.16
N ALA A 423 -15.85 23.87 -9.93
CA ALA A 423 -14.68 23.48 -9.17
C ALA A 423 -14.80 22.02 -8.74
N TRP A 424 -13.73 21.48 -8.15
CA TRP A 424 -13.71 20.11 -7.63
C TRP A 424 -13.17 20.10 -6.21
N SER A 425 -13.75 19.27 -5.34
CA SER A 425 -13.21 19.03 -4.01
C SER A 425 -13.48 17.60 -3.59
N GLN A 426 -12.41 16.86 -3.33
CA GLN A 426 -12.50 15.52 -2.77
C GLN A 426 -13.18 15.53 -1.39
N ALA A 427 -13.00 16.58 -0.58
CA ALA A 427 -13.63 16.72 0.73
C ALA A 427 -15.15 16.82 0.67
N LEU A 428 -15.66 17.36 -0.45
CA LEU A 428 -17.09 17.52 -0.72
C LEU A 428 -17.65 16.34 -1.52
N GLY A 429 -16.80 15.41 -1.95
CA GLY A 429 -17.20 14.20 -2.68
C GLY A 429 -17.43 14.41 -4.18
N GLY A 430 -16.91 15.49 -4.79
CA GLY A 430 -16.94 15.63 -6.25
C GLY A 430 -16.91 17.05 -6.80
N SER A 431 -17.56 17.21 -7.95
CA SER A 431 -17.67 18.49 -8.66
C SER A 431 -18.66 19.40 -7.93
N ILE A 432 -18.25 20.64 -7.72
CA ILE A 432 -19.06 21.71 -7.17
C ILE A 432 -19.38 22.68 -8.30
N ARG A 433 -20.66 22.99 -8.45
CA ARG A 433 -21.16 24.01 -9.37
C ARG A 433 -21.91 25.08 -8.61
N ILE A 434 -21.51 26.32 -8.84
CA ILE A 434 -22.18 27.48 -8.28
C ILE A 434 -22.68 28.33 -9.44
N ALA A 435 -23.98 28.63 -9.43
CA ALA A 435 -24.58 29.53 -10.41
C ALA A 435 -24.06 30.96 -10.19
N ILE A 436 -23.22 31.43 -11.11
CA ILE A 436 -22.59 32.75 -11.06
C ILE A 436 -23.16 33.73 -12.07
N LYS A 437 -24.17 33.33 -12.86
CA LYS A 437 -24.82 34.19 -13.85
C LYS A 437 -26.28 34.41 -13.49
N GLU A 438 -26.77 35.61 -13.83
CA GLU A 438 -28.18 35.97 -13.76
C GLU A 438 -28.57 36.76 -15.02
N PRO A 439 -29.87 36.77 -15.42
CA PRO A 439 -30.34 37.57 -16.54
C PRO A 439 -29.92 39.03 -16.39
N ASP A 440 -29.36 39.63 -17.44
CA ASP A 440 -29.00 41.04 -17.44
C ASP A 440 -30.23 41.89 -17.82
N PRO A 441 -30.82 42.65 -16.88
CA PRO A 441 -32.00 43.46 -17.18
C PRO A 441 -31.71 44.56 -18.22
N SER A 442 -30.44 44.91 -18.43
CA SER A 442 -30.01 45.94 -19.37
C SER A 442 -29.79 45.41 -20.79
N LYS A 443 -29.78 44.08 -20.99
CA LYS A 443 -29.53 43.42 -22.28
C LYS A 443 -30.46 42.22 -22.43
N PRO A 444 -31.59 42.34 -23.17
CA PRO A 444 -32.46 41.21 -23.46
C PRO A 444 -31.68 40.02 -24.07
N GLY A 445 -31.76 38.85 -23.43
CA GLY A 445 -30.98 37.65 -23.81
C GLY A 445 -29.53 37.62 -23.31
N GLY A 446 -29.05 38.68 -22.63
CA GLY A 446 -27.73 38.74 -22.01
C GLY A 446 -27.72 38.20 -20.57
N ALA A 447 -26.54 37.83 -20.08
CA ALA A 447 -26.32 37.42 -18.70
C ALA A 447 -25.15 38.19 -18.08
N ARG A 448 -25.28 38.55 -16.79
CA ARG A 448 -24.23 39.21 -16.01
C ARG A 448 -23.79 38.33 -14.83
N VAL A 449 -22.64 38.65 -14.24
CA VAL A 449 -22.16 37.94 -13.04
C VAL A 449 -23.06 38.29 -11.85
N LYS A 450 -23.64 37.27 -11.23
CA LYS A 450 -24.48 37.37 -10.03
C LYS A 450 -23.59 37.68 -8.81
N SER A 451 -24.08 38.54 -7.92
CA SER A 451 -23.46 38.74 -6.61
C SER A 451 -23.68 37.50 -5.73
N LEU A 452 -22.58 36.94 -5.23
CA LEU A 452 -22.60 35.79 -4.31
C LEU A 452 -22.69 36.28 -2.86
N SER A 453 -23.31 35.47 -2.01
CA SER A 453 -23.46 35.68 -0.57
C SER A 453 -23.29 34.35 0.17
N ASN A 454 -23.21 34.40 1.49
CA ASN A 454 -23.12 33.21 2.34
C ASN A 454 -24.28 32.22 2.12
N ASP A 455 -25.47 32.71 1.78
CA ASP A 455 -26.66 31.88 1.52
C ASP A 455 -26.76 31.39 0.06
N SER A 456 -25.79 31.74 -0.78
CA SER A 456 -25.79 31.27 -2.18
C SER A 456 -25.62 29.75 -2.22
N GLU A 457 -26.45 29.10 -3.03
CA GLU A 457 -26.42 27.65 -3.19
C GLU A 457 -25.19 27.20 -4.00
N ALA A 458 -24.48 26.22 -3.47
CA ALA A 458 -23.51 25.40 -4.17
C ALA A 458 -24.12 24.02 -4.39
N THR A 459 -24.18 23.59 -5.64
CA THR A 459 -24.59 22.24 -6.00
C THR A 459 -23.36 21.35 -6.06
N ILE A 460 -23.39 20.24 -5.33
CA ILE A 460 -22.38 19.18 -5.37
C ILE A 460 -22.95 18.00 -6.13
N MET A 461 -22.22 17.54 -7.13
CA MET A 461 -22.51 16.28 -7.81
C MET A 461 -21.62 15.19 -7.24
N VAL A 462 -22.21 14.36 -6.36
CA VAL A 462 -21.52 13.20 -5.80
C VAL A 462 -21.54 12.09 -6.84
N GLN A 463 -20.34 11.66 -7.23
CA GLN A 463 -20.16 10.65 -8.26
C GLN A 463 -19.93 9.28 -7.63
N THR A 464 -20.70 8.29 -8.06
CA THR A 464 -20.49 6.90 -7.67
C THR A 464 -20.51 6.01 -8.90
N PRO A 465 -19.58 5.05 -9.05
CA PRO A 465 -19.66 4.07 -10.12
C PRO A 465 -20.87 3.16 -9.91
N VAL A 466 -21.65 2.93 -10.96
CA VAL A 466 -22.75 1.96 -10.94
C VAL A 466 -22.17 0.55 -10.81
N ALA A 467 -22.71 -0.24 -9.89
CA ALA A 467 -22.35 -1.63 -9.65
C ALA A 467 -23.47 -2.59 -10.09
N PRO A 468 -23.16 -3.89 -10.31
CA PRO A 468 -24.18 -4.90 -10.55
C PRO A 468 -25.26 -4.92 -9.46
N GLY A 469 -26.53 -4.92 -9.89
CA GLY A 469 -27.68 -4.89 -9.00
C GLY A 469 -28.22 -3.50 -8.65
N ASP A 470 -27.47 -2.43 -8.97
CA ASP A 470 -28.00 -1.07 -8.84
C ASP A 470 -29.10 -0.82 -9.87
N ALA A 471 -30.14 -0.07 -9.46
CA ALA A 471 -31.25 0.28 -10.33
C ALA A 471 -30.83 1.39 -11.32
N VAL A 472 -30.80 1.05 -12.61
CA VAL A 472 -30.55 2.00 -13.70
C VAL A 472 -31.83 2.12 -14.54
N PRO A 473 -32.25 3.32 -14.96
CA PRO A 473 -33.39 3.49 -15.85
C PRO A 473 -33.25 2.68 -17.14
N ALA A 474 -34.37 2.12 -17.63
CA ALA A 474 -34.37 1.30 -18.85
C ALA A 474 -33.92 2.08 -20.10
N THR A 475 -34.19 3.39 -20.12
CA THR A 475 -33.78 4.31 -21.18
C THR A 475 -33.02 5.48 -20.59
N LEU A 476 -31.83 5.74 -21.14
CA LEU A 476 -30.97 6.87 -20.83
C LEU A 476 -30.89 7.78 -22.05
N ALA A 477 -31.54 8.93 -21.98
CA ALA A 477 -31.52 9.93 -23.04
C ALA A 477 -30.28 10.82 -22.93
N CYS A 478 -29.73 11.19 -24.08
CA CYS A 478 -28.60 12.09 -24.24
C CYS A 478 -28.91 13.16 -25.29
N TYR A 479 -28.46 14.39 -25.04
CA TYR A 479 -28.62 15.52 -25.96
C TYR A 479 -27.30 16.21 -26.34
N GLU A 480 -26.24 16.00 -25.56
CA GLU A 480 -24.95 16.66 -25.76
C GLU A 480 -23.79 15.68 -25.54
N ARG A 481 -22.77 15.74 -26.40
CA ARG A 481 -21.62 14.82 -26.39
C ARG A 481 -22.07 13.36 -26.30
N CYS A 482 -23.08 13.00 -27.09
CA CYS A 482 -23.63 11.65 -27.10
C CYS A 482 -22.69 10.70 -27.84
N PRO A 483 -22.16 9.65 -27.20
CA PRO A 483 -21.18 8.77 -27.84
C PRO A 483 -21.74 8.08 -29.08
N ASP A 484 -20.98 8.05 -30.17
CA ASP A 484 -21.38 7.37 -31.40
C ASP A 484 -20.47 6.15 -31.65
N PRO A 485 -20.86 4.93 -31.25
CA PRO A 485 -20.01 3.76 -31.38
C PRO A 485 -19.65 3.45 -32.83
N SER A 486 -20.46 3.89 -33.80
CA SER A 486 -20.15 3.72 -35.24
C SER A 486 -18.90 4.50 -35.69
N LYS A 487 -18.49 5.53 -34.94
CA LYS A 487 -17.33 6.38 -35.22
C LYS A 487 -16.09 6.01 -34.41
N PHE A 488 -16.21 5.09 -33.45
CA PHE A 488 -15.08 4.68 -32.62
C PHE A 488 -14.01 4.00 -33.47
N GLY A 489 -12.76 4.41 -33.29
CA GLY A 489 -11.63 3.86 -34.04
C GLY A 489 -11.55 4.30 -35.51
N GLN A 490 -12.31 5.32 -35.93
CA GLN A 490 -12.23 5.87 -37.29
C GLN A 490 -11.42 7.17 -37.33
N ALA A 491 -10.42 7.23 -38.21
CA ALA A 491 -9.60 8.43 -38.39
C ALA A 491 -10.44 9.58 -38.96
N GLY A 492 -10.21 10.80 -38.47
CA GLY A 492 -10.89 12.03 -38.86
C GLY A 492 -12.32 12.19 -38.34
N GLN A 493 -12.82 11.26 -37.53
CA GLN A 493 -14.18 11.30 -36.97
C GLN A 493 -14.18 11.70 -35.49
N GLN A 494 -15.07 12.61 -35.12
CA GLN A 494 -15.35 12.90 -33.71
C GLN A 494 -16.18 11.75 -33.11
N PRO A 495 -15.86 11.21 -31.92
CA PRO A 495 -16.51 10.03 -31.34
C PRO A 495 -17.93 10.29 -30.82
N TYR A 496 -18.56 11.39 -31.23
CA TYR A 496 -19.86 11.83 -30.76
C TYR A 496 -20.84 12.00 -31.93
N LYS A 497 -22.14 11.92 -31.62
CA LYS A 497 -23.22 12.33 -32.51
C LYS A 497 -23.04 13.81 -32.88
N ALA A 498 -23.53 14.20 -34.05
CA ALA A 498 -23.42 15.58 -34.51
C ALA A 498 -24.08 16.54 -33.50
N PHE A 499 -23.49 17.73 -33.33
CA PHE A 499 -24.08 18.78 -32.50
C PHE A 499 -25.51 19.10 -32.99
N ASN A 500 -26.44 19.32 -32.06
CA ASN A 500 -27.87 19.56 -32.35
C ASN A 500 -28.59 18.45 -33.15
N SER A 501 -28.11 17.21 -33.12
CA SER A 501 -28.82 16.06 -33.73
C SER A 501 -30.03 15.57 -32.93
N GLY A 502 -30.41 16.28 -31.86
CA GLY A 502 -31.55 15.94 -31.01
C GLY A 502 -31.25 14.87 -29.97
N ARG A 503 -32.29 14.16 -29.54
CA ARG A 503 -32.24 13.13 -28.50
C ARG A 503 -31.69 11.81 -29.05
N HIS A 504 -30.77 11.21 -28.31
CA HIS A 504 -30.24 9.86 -28.55
C HIS A 504 -30.46 8.99 -27.32
N ASP A 505 -31.00 7.79 -27.52
CA ASP A 505 -31.36 6.88 -26.44
C ASP A 505 -30.37 5.72 -26.33
N TYR A 506 -30.01 5.42 -25.09
CA TYR A 506 -29.15 4.29 -24.73
C TYR A 506 -29.86 3.40 -23.72
N SER A 507 -29.44 2.13 -23.68
CA SER A 507 -29.78 1.20 -22.60
C SER A 507 -28.50 0.78 -21.86
N PHE A 508 -28.64 0.32 -20.63
CA PHE A 508 -27.51 -0.19 -19.85
C PHE A 508 -27.71 -1.67 -19.53
N ASP A 509 -26.76 -2.49 -19.94
CA ASP A 509 -26.71 -3.89 -19.56
C ASP A 509 -26.05 -4.01 -18.19
N SER A 510 -26.85 -4.18 -17.13
CA SER A 510 -26.37 -4.27 -15.75
C SER A 510 -25.65 -5.59 -15.42
N THR A 511 -25.68 -6.57 -16.33
CA THR A 511 -24.94 -7.83 -16.17
C THR A 511 -23.54 -7.71 -16.78
N ALA A 512 -23.47 -7.20 -18.02
CA ALA A 512 -22.21 -6.96 -18.72
C ALA A 512 -21.52 -5.66 -18.27
N MET A 513 -22.24 -4.78 -17.57
CA MET A 513 -21.82 -3.44 -17.16
C MET A 513 -21.44 -2.53 -18.34
N VAL A 514 -22.23 -2.57 -19.41
CA VAL A 514 -21.94 -1.88 -20.67
C VAL A 514 -23.14 -1.08 -21.16
N LEU A 515 -22.91 0.18 -21.55
CA LEU A 515 -23.87 1.01 -22.25
C LEU A 515 -24.06 0.51 -23.69
N LYS A 516 -25.30 0.48 -24.20
CA LYS A 516 -25.64 0.06 -25.55
C LYS A 516 -26.46 1.11 -26.30
N GLU A 517 -26.11 1.35 -27.56
CA GLU A 517 -26.97 2.02 -28.54
C GLU A 517 -27.68 0.93 -29.35
N GLY A 518 -28.98 0.74 -29.12
CA GLY A 518 -29.68 -0.45 -29.61
C GLY A 518 -29.03 -1.73 -29.08
N THR A 519 -28.47 -2.56 -29.96
CA THR A 519 -27.71 -3.76 -29.60
C THR A 519 -26.19 -3.54 -29.55
N THR A 520 -25.71 -2.37 -29.97
CA THR A 520 -24.27 -2.10 -30.16
C THR A 520 -23.63 -1.61 -28.86
N PRO A 521 -22.59 -2.28 -28.34
CA PRO A 521 -21.81 -1.82 -27.20
C PRO A 521 -21.13 -0.47 -27.45
N VAL A 522 -21.24 0.46 -26.51
CA VAL A 522 -20.56 1.77 -26.55
C VAL A 522 -19.21 1.65 -25.86
N VAL A 523 -18.23 1.00 -26.52
CA VAL A 523 -16.90 0.73 -25.95
C VAL A 523 -15.80 1.14 -26.92
N LEU A 524 -14.90 2.04 -26.49
CA LEU A 524 -13.70 2.40 -27.25
C LEU A 524 -12.58 1.40 -26.93
N THR A 525 -12.15 0.62 -27.91
CA THR A 525 -11.13 -0.44 -27.75
C THR A 525 -9.75 -0.08 -28.29
N ALA A 526 -9.64 0.97 -29.11
CA ALA A 526 -8.38 1.42 -29.71
C ALA A 526 -8.31 2.95 -29.79
N ALA A 527 -7.11 3.49 -29.65
CA ALA A 527 -6.86 4.92 -29.77
C ALA A 527 -6.65 5.29 -31.25
N VAL A 528 -7.31 6.35 -31.70
CA VAL A 528 -7.18 6.89 -33.07
C VAL A 528 -7.16 8.41 -33.01
N ASP A 529 -6.24 9.03 -33.76
CA ASP A 529 -6.03 10.49 -33.81
C ASP A 529 -5.93 11.17 -32.43
N GLY A 530 -5.25 10.51 -31.49
CA GLY A 530 -5.07 11.02 -30.12
C GLY A 530 -6.29 10.88 -29.21
N THR A 531 -7.43 10.40 -29.71
CA THR A 531 -8.60 10.07 -28.89
C THR A 531 -8.34 8.77 -28.14
N ARG A 532 -8.15 8.85 -26.82
CA ARG A 532 -7.90 7.70 -25.94
C ARG A 532 -9.07 7.39 -25.01
N ASP A 533 -9.94 8.36 -24.76
CA ASP A 533 -11.14 8.22 -23.96
C ASP A 533 -12.34 8.96 -24.57
N VAL A 534 -13.53 8.45 -24.27
CA VAL A 534 -14.82 9.05 -24.64
C VAL A 534 -15.65 9.21 -23.38
N ARG A 535 -16.21 10.40 -23.17
CA ARG A 535 -17.08 10.72 -22.03
C ARG A 535 -18.38 11.32 -22.53
N SER A 536 -19.50 10.72 -22.15
CA SER A 536 -20.81 11.26 -22.52
C SER A 536 -21.10 12.57 -21.79
N GLY A 537 -22.03 13.36 -22.33
CA GLY A 537 -22.79 14.31 -21.52
C GLY A 537 -23.72 13.60 -20.52
N ALA A 538 -24.64 14.36 -19.94
CA ALA A 538 -25.62 13.82 -19.00
C ALA A 538 -26.56 12.82 -19.68
N LEU A 539 -26.67 11.64 -19.09
CA LEU A 539 -27.56 10.54 -19.43
C LEU A 539 -28.66 10.47 -18.37
N PHE A 540 -29.93 10.56 -18.74
CA PHE A 540 -31.02 10.60 -17.76
C PHE A 540 -32.27 9.89 -18.26
N GLU A 541 -33.14 9.49 -17.33
CA GLU A 541 -34.45 8.97 -17.68
C GLU A 541 -35.30 10.09 -18.30
N PRO A 542 -35.82 9.94 -19.53
CA PRO A 542 -36.59 10.98 -20.22
C PRO A 542 -38.05 11.04 -19.75
N SER A 543 -38.26 11.06 -18.43
CA SER A 543 -39.57 11.23 -17.83
C SER A 543 -40.08 12.66 -18.02
N PRO A 544 -41.41 12.90 -18.04
CA PRO A 544 -41.96 14.25 -18.15
C PRO A 544 -41.43 15.20 -17.07
N GLY A 545 -41.18 14.70 -15.85
CA GLY A 545 -40.62 15.50 -14.75
C GLY A 545 -39.18 15.94 -15.00
N ASN A 546 -38.32 15.04 -15.50
CA ASN A 546 -36.94 15.39 -15.83
C ASN A 546 -36.88 16.34 -17.02
N LEU A 547 -37.68 16.11 -18.07
CA LEU A 547 -37.75 17.00 -19.23
C LEU A 547 -38.22 18.41 -18.87
N ALA A 548 -39.20 18.54 -17.96
CA ALA A 548 -39.64 19.84 -17.47
C ALA A 548 -38.53 20.60 -16.73
N LYS A 549 -37.71 19.92 -15.91
CA LYS A 549 -36.55 20.52 -15.22
C LYS A 549 -35.46 20.98 -16.20
N LEU A 550 -35.37 20.35 -17.37
CA LEU A 550 -34.37 20.66 -18.39
C LEU A 550 -34.87 21.58 -19.50
N ALA A 551 -36.12 22.04 -19.44
CA ALA A 551 -36.68 22.96 -20.43
C ALA A 551 -35.84 24.25 -20.53
N CYS A 552 -35.55 24.69 -21.75
CA CYS A 552 -34.80 25.93 -21.97
C CYS A 552 -35.64 27.16 -21.58
N ASP A 553 -35.00 28.14 -20.93
CA ASP A 553 -35.72 29.33 -20.43
C ASP A 553 -36.29 30.20 -21.55
N TRP A 554 -35.67 30.16 -22.73
CA TRP A 554 -36.11 30.88 -23.94
C TRP A 554 -37.10 30.08 -24.80
N ASN A 555 -37.15 28.75 -24.66
CA ASN A 555 -38.05 27.88 -25.40
C ASN A 555 -38.35 26.60 -24.60
N PRO A 556 -39.51 26.51 -23.91
CA PRO A 556 -39.87 25.35 -23.11
C PRO A 556 -40.04 24.03 -23.89
N ALA A 557 -40.14 24.08 -25.23
CA ALA A 557 -40.20 22.90 -26.08
C ALA A 557 -38.81 22.30 -26.36
N GLU A 558 -37.73 23.02 -26.06
CA GLU A 558 -36.35 22.57 -26.21
C GLU A 558 -35.76 22.07 -24.89
N THR A 559 -34.82 21.12 -24.97
CA THR A 559 -34.11 20.56 -23.81
C THR A 559 -32.69 21.15 -23.72
N CYS A 560 -32.41 21.83 -22.61
CA CYS A 560 -31.12 22.38 -22.26
C CYS A 560 -30.31 21.38 -21.42
N SER A 561 -29.56 20.50 -22.09
CA SER A 561 -28.76 19.41 -21.47
C SER A 561 -27.89 19.87 -20.30
N TRP A 562 -27.27 21.04 -20.41
CA TRP A 562 -26.39 21.60 -19.38
C TRP A 562 -27.09 21.80 -18.03
N LYS A 563 -28.42 22.01 -18.01
CA LYS A 563 -29.23 22.12 -16.78
C LYS A 563 -29.25 20.83 -15.97
N ALA A 564 -28.89 19.67 -16.55
CA ALA A 564 -28.80 18.41 -15.81
C ALA A 564 -27.85 18.51 -14.61
N TRP A 565 -26.76 19.26 -14.76
CA TRP A 565 -25.76 19.49 -13.73
C TRP A 565 -26.21 20.43 -12.61
N GLN A 566 -27.40 21.02 -12.71
CA GLN A 566 -27.92 22.03 -11.77
C GLN A 566 -29.31 21.69 -11.23
N ALA A 567 -30.15 21.00 -12.02
CA ALA A 567 -31.57 20.82 -11.72
C ALA A 567 -32.00 19.38 -11.48
N LEU A 568 -31.30 18.38 -12.06
CA LEU A 568 -31.65 16.98 -11.85
C LEU A 568 -31.12 16.47 -10.51
N ASP A 569 -31.92 15.66 -9.83
CA ASP A 569 -31.53 15.05 -8.56
C ASP A 569 -30.58 13.87 -8.80
N VAL A 570 -30.80 13.13 -9.89
CA VAL A 570 -29.96 12.02 -10.35
C VAL A 570 -29.81 12.07 -11.87
N PHE A 571 -28.59 11.89 -12.36
CA PHE A 571 -28.31 11.57 -13.76
C PHE A 571 -27.06 10.69 -13.83
N TYR A 572 -26.66 10.28 -15.03
CA TYR A 572 -25.55 9.38 -15.28
C TYR A 572 -24.57 9.98 -16.30
N SER A 573 -23.33 9.49 -16.31
CA SER A 573 -22.39 9.70 -17.41
C SER A 573 -21.65 8.43 -17.73
N TRP A 574 -21.37 8.20 -19.00
CA TRP A 574 -20.60 7.06 -19.48
C TRP A 574 -19.16 7.48 -19.78
N GLN A 575 -18.20 6.68 -19.35
CA GLN A 575 -16.79 6.81 -19.71
C GLN A 575 -16.29 5.47 -20.27
N THR A 576 -15.56 5.52 -21.38
CA THR A 576 -14.89 4.36 -21.98
C THR A 576 -13.55 4.80 -22.58
N GLY A 577 -12.58 3.89 -22.67
CA GLY A 577 -11.27 4.20 -23.24
C GLY A 577 -10.31 3.02 -23.19
N VAL A 578 -9.15 3.22 -23.81
CA VAL A 578 -8.11 2.18 -23.91
C VAL A 578 -7.36 1.93 -22.60
N ASP A 579 -7.31 2.95 -21.73
CA ASP A 579 -6.58 2.89 -20.46
C ASP A 579 -7.46 2.32 -19.33
N ASN A 580 -6.85 1.60 -18.38
CA ASN A 580 -7.57 0.91 -17.30
C ASN A 580 -8.41 1.86 -16.42
N TRP A 581 -7.99 3.11 -16.21
CA TRP A 581 -8.76 4.10 -15.44
C TRP A 581 -10.03 4.61 -16.16
N ASN A 582 -10.16 4.34 -17.47
CA ASN A 582 -11.36 4.63 -18.25
C ASN A 582 -12.35 3.45 -18.26
N GLN A 583 -11.96 2.29 -17.72
CA GLN A 583 -12.72 1.05 -17.72
C GLN A 583 -13.30 0.76 -16.33
N LEU A 584 -14.31 -0.11 -16.26
CA LEU A 584 -14.82 -0.60 -14.98
C LEU A 584 -14.01 -1.81 -14.54
N ALA A 585 -13.59 -1.83 -13.28
CA ALA A 585 -12.97 -2.98 -12.63
C ALA A 585 -13.54 -3.12 -11.21
N LEU A 586 -14.31 -4.18 -11.00
CA LEU A 586 -14.94 -4.51 -9.72
C LEU A 586 -14.51 -5.91 -9.31
N LEU A 587 -14.52 -6.19 -8.01
CA LEU A 587 -14.19 -7.51 -7.48
C LEU A 587 -15.43 -8.19 -6.92
N LYS A 588 -15.60 -9.48 -7.22
CA LYS A 588 -16.63 -10.33 -6.64
C LYS A 588 -16.02 -11.31 -5.64
N ASP A 589 -16.66 -11.45 -4.49
CA ASP A 589 -16.30 -12.49 -3.51
C ASP A 589 -16.70 -13.89 -3.99
N ALA A 590 -16.39 -14.91 -3.19
CA ALA A 590 -16.70 -16.31 -3.51
C ALA A 590 -18.21 -16.61 -3.61
N GLN A 591 -19.06 -15.73 -3.05
CA GLN A 591 -20.52 -15.82 -3.12
C GLN A 591 -21.09 -15.05 -4.32
N GLY A 592 -20.23 -14.38 -5.10
CA GLY A 592 -20.61 -13.58 -6.25
C GLY A 592 -21.02 -12.14 -5.92
N ASN A 593 -20.90 -11.71 -4.66
CA ASN A 593 -21.23 -10.34 -4.26
C ASN A 593 -20.11 -9.40 -4.69
N VAL A 594 -20.49 -8.24 -5.21
CA VAL A 594 -19.54 -7.19 -5.58
C VAL A 594 -19.05 -6.47 -4.34
N LEU A 595 -17.73 -6.42 -4.17
CA LEU A 595 -17.07 -5.57 -3.19
C LEU A 595 -17.38 -4.11 -3.47
N LYS A 596 -17.91 -3.42 -2.47
CA LYS A 596 -18.06 -1.97 -2.47
C LYS A 596 -16.91 -1.35 -1.67
N PHE A 597 -16.40 -0.23 -2.17
CA PHE A 597 -15.37 0.55 -1.51
C PHE A 597 -15.96 1.89 -1.09
N ASP A 598 -15.60 2.33 0.10
CA ASP A 598 -15.97 3.65 0.60
C ASP A 598 -15.10 4.72 -0.06
N PRO A 599 -15.59 5.95 -0.24
CA PRO A 599 -14.70 7.05 -0.57
C PRO A 599 -13.69 7.25 0.57
N PRO A 600 -12.42 7.51 0.24
CA PRO A 600 -11.40 7.86 1.22
C PRO A 600 -11.82 9.02 2.11
N LYS A 601 -11.52 8.91 3.41
CA LYS A 601 -11.79 9.97 4.37
C LYS A 601 -10.68 11.01 4.31
N LEU A 602 -11.01 12.25 3.99
CA LEU A 602 -10.04 13.33 4.09
C LEU A 602 -9.96 13.88 5.50
N VAL A 603 -8.73 14.12 5.94
CA VAL A 603 -8.42 14.82 7.18
C VAL A 603 -7.42 15.92 6.93
N THR A 604 -7.51 16.99 7.71
CA THR A 604 -6.59 18.12 7.66
C THR A 604 -5.59 18.00 8.81
N LEU A 605 -4.32 17.89 8.46
CA LEU A 605 -3.20 18.01 9.39
C LEU A 605 -2.69 19.45 9.35
N ALA A 606 -2.69 20.12 10.50
CA ALA A 606 -1.90 21.33 10.69
C ALA A 606 -0.48 20.93 11.11
N TYR A 607 0.52 21.35 10.35
CA TYR A 607 1.91 20.95 10.58
C TYR A 607 2.84 22.15 10.59
N THR A 608 3.67 22.22 11.62
CA THR A 608 4.67 23.28 11.80
C THR A 608 6.03 22.64 11.99
N ASN A 609 6.96 22.95 11.09
CA ASN A 609 8.35 22.57 11.15
C ASN A 609 9.22 23.58 10.41
N ALA A 610 9.82 24.51 11.15
CA ALA A 610 10.63 25.59 10.60
C ALA A 610 11.86 25.08 9.80
N ALA A 611 12.45 23.94 10.19
CA ALA A 611 13.61 23.38 9.50
C ALA A 611 13.26 22.82 8.11
N LEU A 612 12.02 22.37 7.95
CA LEU A 612 11.48 21.92 6.66
C LEU A 612 10.74 23.05 5.90
N GLY A 613 10.71 24.27 6.45
CA GLY A 613 10.01 25.41 5.85
C GLY A 613 8.50 25.40 6.00
N PHE A 614 7.94 24.56 6.89
CA PHE A 614 6.51 24.49 7.15
C PHE A 614 6.13 25.39 8.34
N ASN A 615 5.24 26.35 8.13
CA ASN A 615 4.74 27.26 9.16
C ASN A 615 3.20 27.21 9.19
N GLU A 616 2.65 26.47 10.16
CA GLU A 616 1.20 26.18 10.26
C GLU A 616 0.59 25.66 8.95
N THR A 617 1.41 24.95 8.16
CA THR A 617 1.04 24.48 6.84
C THR A 617 -0.02 23.39 6.99
N LYS A 618 -1.15 23.58 6.29
CA LYS A 618 -2.24 22.60 6.28
C LYS A 618 -2.05 21.61 5.15
N PHE A 619 -1.93 20.34 5.52
CA PHE A 619 -1.91 19.22 4.60
C PHE A 619 -3.29 18.55 4.60
N GLN A 620 -3.84 18.32 3.42
CA GLN A 620 -4.96 17.40 3.27
C GLN A 620 -4.40 16.00 3.09
N LEU A 621 -4.74 15.13 4.03
CA LEU A 621 -4.35 13.73 4.02
C LEU A 621 -5.56 12.87 3.68
N GLU A 622 -5.31 11.79 2.96
CA GLU A 622 -6.34 10.86 2.51
C GLU A 622 -6.23 9.54 3.27
N TYR A 623 -7.22 9.25 4.09
CA TYR A 623 -7.30 8.01 4.87
C TYR A 623 -8.16 6.98 4.15
N GLY A 624 -7.51 5.95 3.63
CA GLY A 624 -8.15 4.85 2.90
C GLY A 624 -8.66 3.73 3.80
N GLY A 625 -8.19 3.67 5.05
CA GLY A 625 -8.55 2.65 6.03
C GLY A 625 -7.41 2.33 7.00
N PHE A 626 -7.58 1.31 7.84
CA PHE A 626 -6.63 1.00 8.91
C PHE A 626 -5.20 0.76 8.39
N GLY A 627 -4.28 1.66 8.73
CA GLY A 627 -2.88 1.61 8.30
C GLY A 627 -2.62 2.21 6.92
N ASP A 628 -3.57 2.97 6.37
CA ASP A 628 -3.56 3.53 5.01
C ASP A 628 -3.87 5.04 5.04
N LEU A 629 -2.84 5.86 5.25
CA LEU A 629 -2.94 7.32 5.28
C LEU A 629 -1.94 7.94 4.29
N HIS A 630 -2.47 8.62 3.28
CA HIS A 630 -1.74 9.19 2.15
C HIS A 630 -1.70 10.71 2.21
N GLY A 631 -0.88 11.32 1.35
CA GLY A 631 -0.77 12.78 1.19
C GLY A 631 0.38 13.41 2.00
N ILE A 632 1.16 12.60 2.73
CA ILE A 632 2.40 13.06 3.36
C ILE A 632 3.45 13.28 2.24
N PRO A 633 4.02 14.49 2.10
CA PRO A 633 5.10 14.73 1.15
C PRO A 633 6.29 13.80 1.41
N GLY A 634 7.01 13.41 0.37
CA GLY A 634 8.23 12.64 0.50
C GLY A 634 9.30 13.05 -0.50
N ASP A 635 10.47 12.47 -0.32
CA ASP A 635 11.68 12.74 -1.08
C ASP A 635 12.42 11.43 -1.36
N CYS A 636 13.42 11.43 -2.22
CA CYS A 636 14.22 10.24 -2.49
C CYS A 636 15.61 10.32 -1.87
N LEU A 637 16.02 9.22 -1.25
CA LEU A 637 17.36 9.02 -0.71
C LEU A 637 18.12 7.98 -1.54
N ASP A 638 19.42 8.14 -1.60
CA ASP A 638 20.33 7.10 -2.08
C ASP A 638 20.52 6.03 -0.98
N PRO A 639 20.22 4.74 -1.23
CA PRO A 639 20.25 3.71 -0.19
C PRO A 639 21.65 3.36 0.31
N GLU A 640 22.72 3.72 -0.41
CA GLU A 640 24.09 3.44 0.00
C GLU A 640 24.64 4.54 0.92
N THR A 641 24.30 5.80 0.61
CA THR A 641 24.79 6.98 1.34
C THR A 641 23.79 7.59 2.33
N ASN A 642 22.50 7.25 2.21
CA ASN A 642 21.37 7.87 2.90
C ASN A 642 21.20 9.38 2.66
N LEU A 643 21.76 9.90 1.56
CA LEU A 643 21.64 11.32 1.19
C LEU A 643 20.52 11.55 0.17
N LYS A 644 19.93 12.75 0.18
CA LYS A 644 18.89 13.16 -0.77
C LYS A 644 19.39 13.08 -2.22
N ALA A 645 18.57 12.52 -3.10
CA ALA A 645 18.84 12.32 -4.52
C ALA A 645 17.57 12.52 -5.36
N ALA A 646 17.72 12.72 -6.66
CA ALA A 646 16.57 12.75 -7.58
C ALA A 646 15.87 11.38 -7.61
N CYS A 647 14.54 11.38 -7.54
CA CYS A 647 13.75 10.15 -7.62
C CYS A 647 13.94 9.44 -8.96
N GLY A 648 14.21 8.13 -8.91
CA GLY A 648 14.45 7.31 -10.09
C GLY A 648 14.69 5.84 -9.72
N PRO A 649 14.96 4.98 -10.72
CA PRO A 649 15.26 3.57 -10.48
C PRO A 649 16.42 3.41 -9.48
N SER A 650 16.27 2.54 -8.49
CA SER A 650 17.26 2.27 -7.42
C SER A 650 17.43 3.37 -6.36
N LYS A 651 16.52 4.37 -6.30
CA LYS A 651 16.46 5.34 -5.20
C LYS A 651 15.30 5.02 -4.27
N ARG A 652 15.45 5.38 -3.00
CA ARG A 652 14.50 5.06 -1.94
C ARG A 652 13.62 6.26 -1.63
N PHE A 653 12.32 6.19 -1.93
CA PHE A 653 11.37 7.20 -1.46
C PHE A 653 11.22 7.12 0.06
N VAL A 654 11.22 8.26 0.75
CA VAL A 654 11.06 8.39 2.20
C VAL A 654 10.15 9.59 2.50
N PRO A 655 9.15 9.45 3.39
CA PRO A 655 8.36 10.59 3.87
C PRO A 655 9.25 11.72 4.42
N LEU A 656 8.92 12.96 4.09
CA LEU A 656 9.66 14.14 4.57
C LEU A 656 9.51 14.34 6.08
N PHE A 657 8.41 13.86 6.65
CA PHE A 657 8.18 13.83 8.09
C PHE A 657 7.31 12.64 8.48
N SER A 658 7.40 12.25 9.76
CA SER A 658 6.48 11.31 10.38
C SER A 658 5.46 12.05 11.23
N ILE A 659 4.22 11.57 11.24
CA ILE A 659 3.19 12.09 12.14
C ILE A 659 3.34 11.40 13.50
N ALA A 660 3.45 12.18 14.57
CA ALA A 660 3.58 11.61 15.91
C ALA A 660 2.30 10.87 16.31
N THR A 661 2.43 9.74 17.03
CA THR A 661 1.26 9.07 17.61
C THR A 661 0.58 9.98 18.62
N GLY A 662 -0.74 10.09 18.54
CA GLY A 662 -1.55 11.01 19.32
C GLY A 662 -1.71 12.40 18.67
N THR A 663 -1.13 12.63 17.49
CA THR A 663 -1.39 13.89 16.74
C THR A 663 -2.87 13.96 16.37
N GLU A 664 -3.51 15.08 16.66
CA GLU A 664 -4.89 15.32 16.26
C GLU A 664 -4.95 15.85 14.81
N VAL A 665 -5.88 15.30 14.03
CA VAL A 665 -6.24 15.76 12.68
C VAL A 665 -7.72 16.07 12.63
N ALA A 666 -8.08 17.15 11.92
CA ALA A 666 -9.48 17.55 11.78
C ALA A 666 -10.14 16.82 10.61
N ASP A 667 -11.41 16.45 10.75
CA ASP A 667 -12.21 16.01 9.62
C ASP A 667 -12.29 17.12 8.56
N ALA A 668 -11.96 16.80 7.30
CA ALA A 668 -12.01 17.81 6.23
C ALA A 668 -13.44 18.10 5.75
N ALA A 669 -14.45 17.41 6.27
CA ALA A 669 -15.85 17.65 5.93
C ALA A 669 -16.34 19.04 6.37
N PRO A 670 -17.22 19.69 5.58
CA PRO A 670 -17.85 20.97 5.92
C PRO A 670 -18.44 21.01 7.32
N ASN A 671 -18.15 22.09 8.06
CA ASN A 671 -18.66 22.34 9.42
C ASN A 671 -18.42 21.18 10.42
N SER A 672 -17.55 20.22 10.11
CA SER A 672 -17.27 19.12 11.03
C SER A 672 -16.38 19.60 12.16
N LEU A 673 -16.82 19.36 13.39
CA LEU A 673 -15.98 19.53 14.59
C LEU A 673 -15.32 18.22 15.00
N LYS A 674 -15.48 17.15 14.21
CA LYS A 674 -14.86 15.86 14.50
C LYS A 674 -13.35 15.95 14.30
N THR A 675 -12.63 15.41 15.25
CA THR A 675 -11.18 15.25 15.18
C THR A 675 -10.82 13.78 15.38
N TYR A 676 -9.67 13.39 14.87
CA TYR A 676 -9.15 12.03 14.98
C TYR A 676 -7.72 12.07 15.51
N LEU A 677 -7.35 11.06 16.30
CA LEU A 677 -5.98 10.81 16.70
C LEU A 677 -5.30 9.92 15.65
N VAL A 678 -4.10 10.31 15.26
CA VAL A 678 -3.23 9.52 14.40
C VAL A 678 -2.40 8.57 15.25
N LYS A 679 -2.31 7.29 14.88
CA LYS A 679 -1.36 6.33 15.45
C LYS A 679 -0.43 5.80 14.37
N ALA A 680 0.88 5.91 14.58
CA ALA A 680 1.86 5.23 13.76
C ALA A 680 1.83 3.73 14.09
N LEU A 681 1.53 2.89 13.11
CA LEU A 681 1.44 1.44 13.27
C LEU A 681 2.74 0.73 12.92
N GLU A 682 3.53 1.31 12.02
CA GLU A 682 4.79 0.74 11.58
C GLU A 682 5.82 1.85 11.40
N THR A 683 6.90 1.77 12.18
CA THR A 683 7.98 2.74 12.19
C THR A 683 9.31 2.05 11.93
N GLU A 684 9.98 2.47 10.88
CA GLU A 684 11.37 2.16 10.64
C GLU A 684 12.26 3.01 11.52
N GLN A 685 13.29 2.40 12.09
CA GLN A 685 14.35 3.09 12.80
C GLN A 685 15.65 2.95 12.03
N ARG A 686 16.26 4.08 11.69
CA ARG A 686 17.60 4.14 11.10
C ARG A 686 18.57 4.65 12.14
N LEU A 687 19.69 3.96 12.34
CA LEU A 687 20.71 4.41 13.28
C LEU A 687 21.34 5.71 12.76
N LYS A 688 21.46 6.72 13.62
CA LYS A 688 22.04 8.00 13.22
C LYS A 688 23.54 7.85 12.99
N LYS A 689 24.02 8.28 11.83
CA LYS A 689 25.45 8.33 11.53
C LYS A 689 26.12 9.38 12.43
N ILE A 690 27.22 8.98 13.06
CA ILE A 690 28.02 9.83 13.94
C ILE A 690 29.48 9.85 13.46
N ASP A 691 30.32 10.67 14.10
CA ASP A 691 31.74 10.76 13.75
C ASP A 691 32.42 9.39 13.91
N LEU A 692 33.25 9.02 12.92
CA LEU A 692 33.90 7.71 12.89
C LEU A 692 34.80 7.47 14.12
N GLY A 693 35.40 8.52 14.67
CA GLY A 693 36.24 8.45 15.87
C GLY A 693 35.49 8.02 17.12
N GLN A 694 34.16 8.19 17.18
CA GLN A 694 33.34 7.73 18.29
C GLN A 694 33.23 6.20 18.36
N CYS A 695 33.40 5.51 17.22
CA CYS A 695 33.49 4.05 17.17
C CYS A 695 34.90 3.51 17.46
N SER A 696 35.83 4.30 17.99
CA SER A 696 37.21 3.85 18.32
C SER A 696 37.26 2.70 19.33
N THR A 697 36.19 2.50 20.11
CA THR A 697 36.04 1.36 21.04
C THR A 697 35.57 0.07 20.37
N LEU A 698 35.07 0.16 19.13
CA LEU A 698 34.62 -0.99 18.34
C LEU A 698 35.74 -1.44 17.40
N SER A 699 35.96 -2.75 17.35
CA SER A 699 36.88 -3.38 16.42
C SER A 699 36.10 -4.19 15.40
N LEU A 700 36.26 -3.87 14.13
CA LEU A 700 35.73 -4.69 13.05
C LEU A 700 36.38 -6.08 13.09
N PRO A 701 35.65 -7.13 12.67
CA PRO A 701 36.17 -8.48 12.71
C PRO A 701 37.37 -8.63 11.76
N GLY A 702 38.49 -9.10 12.31
CA GLY A 702 39.74 -9.32 11.59
C GLY A 702 39.67 -10.47 10.58
N ALA A 703 40.82 -10.84 10.03
CA ALA A 703 40.94 -11.93 9.05
C ALA A 703 40.55 -13.32 9.62
N SER A 704 40.58 -13.49 10.94
CA SER A 704 40.21 -14.74 11.63
C SER A 704 38.73 -15.10 11.50
N MET A 705 37.84 -14.10 11.37
CA MET A 705 36.42 -14.34 11.10
C MET A 705 36.21 -14.42 9.59
N VAL A 706 36.06 -15.64 9.08
CA VAL A 706 35.91 -15.93 7.65
C VAL A 706 34.45 -16.21 7.33
N LEU A 707 33.97 -15.67 6.22
CA LEU A 707 32.64 -15.99 5.71
C LEU A 707 32.54 -17.50 5.43
N PRO A 708 31.42 -18.13 5.80
CA PRO A 708 31.21 -19.54 5.51
C PRO A 708 31.14 -19.79 3.99
N THR A 709 31.63 -20.95 3.56
CA THR A 709 31.58 -21.40 2.16
C THR A 709 30.87 -22.74 2.05
N SER A 710 30.61 -23.17 0.81
CA SER A 710 30.06 -24.50 0.49
C SER A 710 30.91 -25.67 1.00
N ALA A 711 32.18 -25.44 1.38
CA ALA A 711 33.06 -26.50 1.89
C ALA A 711 32.54 -27.18 3.17
N ARG A 712 31.68 -26.50 3.96
CA ARG A 712 31.08 -27.09 5.17
C ARG A 712 29.68 -27.66 4.92
N PHE A 713 29.10 -27.47 3.74
CA PHE A 713 27.79 -28.03 3.43
C PHE A 713 27.88 -29.55 3.33
N VAL A 714 26.96 -30.24 4.00
CA VAL A 714 26.81 -31.69 3.88
C VAL A 714 25.45 -32.00 3.27
N THR A 715 25.43 -32.77 2.18
CA THR A 715 24.16 -33.15 1.55
C THR A 715 23.31 -33.97 2.53
N PRO A 716 22.06 -33.54 2.81
CA PRO A 716 21.16 -34.27 3.73
C PRO A 716 20.86 -35.70 3.23
N ALA A 717 21.51 -36.69 3.83
CA ALA A 717 21.27 -38.11 3.57
C ALA A 717 20.20 -38.67 4.55
N ILE A 718 18.97 -38.14 4.47
CA ILE A 718 17.93 -38.42 5.46
C ILE A 718 17.08 -39.66 5.16
N GLY A 719 17.19 -40.22 3.95
CA GLY A 719 16.41 -41.36 3.46
C GLY A 719 15.10 -40.94 2.79
N ASP A 720 14.30 -41.93 2.39
CA ASP A 720 12.98 -41.71 1.81
C ASP A 720 12.02 -41.09 2.83
N GLU A 721 11.05 -40.31 2.34
CA GLU A 721 10.02 -39.70 3.18
C GLU A 721 9.13 -40.77 3.84
N PRO A 722 9.03 -40.80 5.17
CA PRO A 722 8.18 -41.75 5.86
C PRO A 722 6.68 -41.51 5.58
N SER A 723 5.91 -42.58 5.45
CA SER A 723 4.44 -42.49 5.42
C SER A 723 3.88 -42.25 6.83
N VAL A 724 3.22 -41.12 7.05
CA VAL A 724 2.53 -40.78 8.30
C VAL A 724 1.01 -40.85 8.10
N ALA A 725 0.32 -41.66 8.90
CA ALA A 725 -1.14 -41.78 8.86
C ALA A 725 -1.82 -40.73 9.77
N GLY A 726 -2.98 -40.20 9.35
CA GLY A 726 -3.77 -39.25 10.13
C GLY A 726 -3.49 -37.77 9.81
N GLY A 727 -4.09 -36.88 10.59
CA GLY A 727 -3.93 -35.43 10.45
C GLY A 727 -2.59 -34.92 10.98
N ALA A 728 -2.33 -33.63 10.79
CA ALA A 728 -1.11 -33.00 11.29
C ALA A 728 -1.08 -32.90 12.83
N SER A 729 0.01 -33.36 13.45
CA SER A 729 0.23 -33.28 14.91
C SER A 729 0.60 -31.87 15.37
N VAL A 730 1.07 -31.01 14.46
CA VAL A 730 1.42 -29.61 14.74
C VAL A 730 0.90 -28.73 13.61
N VAL A 731 0.22 -27.64 13.94
CA VAL A 731 -0.29 -26.67 12.96
C VAL A 731 0.04 -25.26 13.42
N GLY A 732 0.79 -24.51 12.62
CA GLY A 732 1.16 -23.11 12.90
C GLY A 732 1.89 -22.92 14.23
N GLY A 733 2.73 -23.89 14.64
CA GLY A 733 3.40 -23.84 15.94
C GLY A 733 2.60 -24.35 17.14
N VAL A 734 1.37 -24.85 16.95
CA VAL A 734 0.54 -25.39 18.03
C VAL A 734 0.45 -26.91 17.93
N ILE A 735 0.86 -27.61 19.00
CA ILE A 735 0.67 -29.06 19.12
C ILE A 735 -0.83 -29.35 19.21
N LYS A 736 -1.33 -30.22 18.34
CA LYS A 736 -2.71 -30.71 18.41
C LYS A 736 -2.74 -31.95 19.31
N ALA A 737 -3.66 -31.98 20.26
CA ALA A 737 -3.90 -33.17 21.06
C ALA A 737 -4.28 -34.31 20.10
N GLN A 738 -3.56 -35.42 20.20
CA GLN A 738 -3.88 -36.65 19.48
C GLN A 738 -5.12 -37.31 20.06
#